data_AF-A0A0S4FLH8-F1
#
_entry.id   AF-A0A0S4FLH8-F1
#
_cell.length_a   1.000
_cell.length_b   1.000
_cell.length_c   1.000
_cell.angle_alpha   90.00
_cell.angle_beta   90.00
_cell.angle_gamma   90.00
#
_symmetry.space_group_name_H-M   'P 1'
#
loop_
_entity.id
_entity.type
_entity.pdbx_description
1 polymer ?
#
loop_
_entity_poly.entity_id
_entity_poly.type
_entity_poly.pdbx_seq_one_letter_code
_entity_poly.pdbx_strand_id
1 'polypeptide(L)'
;MRNHIMLLTVAFIVVVTLTGAASAAATTTTTDAYLSGQEVADSAMADANLGLNQSAGNLVITTAGSATVNDQTSEGGAQAVVDTTSSLATGQAITHGSGNLLSLNDPNGLLTYTFVSLATNGALRAQTYTVTGTGLSYIISHGSSVYIGADMTQDQWNYAIEQLGANAYSIICIANLWASGAPADLLAETFTTGNINAGTIASYAMTRSFALTYPNGSNYVITNAGGLDDDALMYGVFGFNEILFSTSSGTPGETAFINYNTDSNNGDRYGVLALMKINDLTSQFKAATGITVVAGTLSEIQYNLWLLNLLKTNPAALFTVETLRSVSENDIAYLWYDDALGYGHGIDHDYIASLSAASATWNTNVMPVTNYGEMFNAGQAAFTAALNGGLFTIDDLAAGNVAVVLAPYYTNLLNTYSLVGFIDGIVSAGQTALENAGYTGVTGFTINNILQIRNPWTWGSNTGAALTSVFINVNSVSRINYLSAASRDIANLVMTGMQVKSAFNKNTGKYSSTTAGAIINASPSNIASGTVLGGNFAIPAVAGIGYAWAANAPYSYIRTIGRVGCICSTREYDLSTYLQEQYPLGPNERYFLLALTGAGETNRQISGRTTGFGVSPSQGTYYAMQGSNSAYPLILIIWNELTNTGRAMLIQYDDVAITAAMENGRYTSTAYKQEADLFWHLDQVWGNGPDAGVLASVITVVKSITIDQTFLNYLTSAGLDSIEKMLAAGEPVTPVTPGSTVQGTVGNGFAAISGAWNNAFNDLTAVTSTSNNEIAPGLSLGQSSSSAAAGTSTTSASSTVAGIPVGAILGGLFLILAGILLYLGRNTIVAVIKGYGRPGK
;
A
#
# COMPACT_ATOMS: atom_id res chain seq x y z
N MET A 1 5.37 -7.82 -49.90
CA MET A 1 5.44 -6.47 -49.28
C MET A 1 4.34 -6.26 -48.24
N ARG A 2 3.07 -5.99 -48.61
CA ARG A 2 1.99 -5.67 -47.63
C ARG A 2 1.90 -6.65 -46.45
N ASN A 3 1.95 -7.96 -46.71
CA ASN A 3 1.91 -9.00 -45.67
C ASN A 3 3.19 -9.12 -44.83
N HIS A 4 4.33 -8.55 -45.25
CA HIS A 4 5.54 -8.47 -44.42
C HIS A 4 5.55 -7.20 -43.58
N ILE A 5 4.97 -6.10 -44.06
CA ILE A 5 4.75 -4.89 -43.26
C ILE A 5 3.79 -5.22 -42.11
N MET A 6 2.66 -5.88 -42.38
CA MET A 6 1.77 -6.36 -41.31
C MET A 6 2.47 -7.29 -40.31
N LEU A 7 3.34 -8.21 -40.78
CA LEU A 7 4.06 -9.09 -39.87
C LEU A 7 5.07 -8.34 -39.00
N LEU A 8 5.78 -7.34 -39.56
CA LEU A 8 6.67 -6.45 -38.79
C LEU A 8 5.87 -5.61 -37.79
N THR A 9 4.75 -5.01 -38.18
CA THR A 9 3.92 -4.19 -37.30
C THR A 9 3.29 -5.02 -36.18
N VAL A 10 2.81 -6.24 -36.45
CA VAL A 10 2.31 -7.15 -35.41
C VAL A 10 3.44 -7.62 -34.50
N ALA A 11 4.62 -7.96 -35.03
CA ALA A 11 5.77 -8.29 -34.20
C ALA A 11 6.22 -7.10 -33.33
N PHE A 12 6.19 -5.87 -33.85
CA PHE A 12 6.56 -4.66 -33.11
C PHE A 12 5.54 -4.35 -32.00
N ILE A 13 4.23 -4.46 -32.29
CA ILE A 13 3.15 -4.30 -31.28
C ILE A 13 3.28 -5.37 -30.20
N VAL A 14 3.47 -6.64 -30.57
CA VAL A 14 3.63 -7.76 -29.60
C VAL A 14 4.89 -7.59 -28.75
N VAL A 15 6.01 -7.15 -29.33
CA VAL A 15 7.23 -6.83 -28.57
C VAL A 15 6.99 -5.68 -27.60
N VAL A 16 6.34 -4.59 -28.03
CA VAL A 16 6.02 -3.45 -27.14
C VAL A 16 5.12 -3.88 -25.97
N THR A 17 4.12 -4.75 -26.19
CA THR A 17 3.29 -5.29 -25.09
C THR A 17 4.02 -6.27 -24.16
N LEU A 18 5.16 -6.84 -24.58
CA LEU A 18 5.98 -7.75 -23.76
C LEU A 18 7.14 -7.02 -23.05
N THR A 19 7.54 -5.84 -23.54
CA THR A 19 8.50 -4.96 -22.88
C THR A 19 7.77 -3.96 -21.97
N GLY A 20 7.60 -4.29 -20.69
CA GLY A 20 6.91 -3.45 -19.69
C GLY A 20 7.60 -2.14 -19.30
N ALA A 21 8.37 -1.56 -20.21
CA ALA A 21 8.75 -0.16 -20.17
C ALA A 21 7.57 0.67 -20.70
N ALA A 22 6.85 1.37 -19.83
CA ALA A 22 5.89 2.37 -20.29
C ALA A 22 6.67 3.51 -20.99
N SER A 23 6.31 3.78 -22.24
CA SER A 23 7.03 4.72 -23.11
C SER A 23 6.71 6.16 -22.71
N ALA A 24 7.73 7.00 -22.47
CA ALA A 24 7.54 8.40 -22.10
C ALA A 24 6.98 9.27 -23.25
N ALA A 25 7.06 8.77 -24.48
CA ALA A 25 6.30 9.25 -25.63
C ALA A 25 5.25 8.22 -26.07
N ALA A 26 4.03 8.67 -26.36
CA ALA A 26 2.87 7.80 -26.58
C ALA A 26 3.05 6.79 -27.74
N THR A 27 3.10 5.50 -27.39
CA THR A 27 2.98 4.37 -28.33
C THR A 27 1.64 3.68 -28.16
N THR A 28 1.01 3.26 -29.27
CA THR A 28 -0.44 2.99 -29.36
C THR A 28 -0.89 1.62 -28.79
N THR A 29 -0.54 1.34 -27.53
CA THR A 29 -0.95 0.15 -26.77
C THR A 29 -1.18 0.53 -25.31
N THR A 30 -2.41 0.94 -24.99
CA THR A 30 -2.86 1.28 -23.64
C THR A 30 -3.55 0.08 -22.97
N THR A 31 -3.35 -0.10 -21.66
CA THR A 31 -4.02 -1.14 -20.87
C THR A 31 -5.43 -0.72 -20.45
N ASP A 32 -6.26 -1.67 -20.03
CA ASP A 32 -7.59 -1.39 -19.44
C ASP A 32 -7.51 -0.43 -18.25
N ALA A 33 -6.45 -0.54 -17.45
CA ALA A 33 -6.17 0.37 -16.35
C ALA A 33 -5.87 1.81 -16.82
N TYR A 34 -5.03 1.98 -17.86
CA TYR A 34 -4.76 3.31 -18.43
C TYR A 34 -6.03 3.90 -19.07
N LEU A 35 -6.75 3.11 -19.87
CA LEU A 35 -7.97 3.55 -20.55
C LEU A 35 -9.06 3.99 -19.55
N SER A 36 -9.33 3.18 -18.53
CA SER A 36 -10.28 3.54 -17.48
C SER A 36 -9.81 4.74 -16.64
N GLY A 37 -8.50 4.83 -16.33
CA GLY A 37 -7.90 5.97 -15.63
C GLY A 37 -8.02 7.29 -16.42
N GLN A 38 -7.90 7.24 -17.75
CA GLN A 38 -8.15 8.38 -18.63
C GLN A 38 -9.64 8.75 -18.65
N GLU A 39 -10.52 7.77 -18.82
CA GLU A 39 -11.97 7.99 -18.93
C GLU A 39 -12.57 8.59 -17.65
N VAL A 40 -12.12 8.18 -16.45
CA VAL A 40 -12.54 8.83 -15.19
C VAL A 40 -11.96 10.24 -15.03
N ALA A 41 -10.72 10.48 -15.50
CA ALA A 41 -10.10 11.81 -15.43
C ALA A 41 -10.77 12.82 -16.36
N ASP A 42 -11.05 12.43 -17.61
CA ASP A 42 -11.82 13.24 -18.56
C ASP A 42 -13.24 13.52 -18.02
N SER A 43 -13.89 12.51 -17.42
CA SER A 43 -15.20 12.68 -16.76
C SER A 43 -15.13 13.71 -15.61
N ALA A 44 -14.14 13.59 -14.73
CA ALA A 44 -13.99 14.46 -13.56
C ALA A 44 -13.60 15.91 -13.93
N MET A 45 -12.82 16.10 -15.01
CA MET A 45 -12.52 17.43 -15.56
C MET A 45 -13.73 18.06 -16.27
N ALA A 46 -14.63 17.25 -16.81
CA ALA A 46 -15.85 17.70 -17.49
C ALA A 46 -17.00 18.05 -16.51
N ASP A 47 -17.03 17.49 -15.29
CA ASP A 47 -18.05 17.85 -14.30
C ASP A 47 -17.82 19.27 -13.73
N ALA A 48 -18.61 20.22 -14.24
CA ALA A 48 -18.62 21.61 -13.78
C ALA A 48 -19.06 21.78 -12.31
N ASN A 49 -19.73 20.80 -11.69
CA ASN A 49 -20.00 20.81 -10.26
C ASN A 49 -18.79 20.41 -9.42
N LEU A 50 -17.90 19.54 -9.93
CA LEU A 50 -16.63 19.20 -9.29
C LEU A 50 -15.59 20.29 -9.53
N GLY A 51 -15.50 20.78 -10.78
CA GLY A 51 -14.82 22.04 -11.10
C GLY A 51 -13.30 22.02 -10.98
N LEU A 52 -12.64 20.91 -11.32
CA LEU A 52 -11.17 20.74 -11.22
C LEU A 52 -10.36 21.84 -11.93
N ASN A 53 -10.92 22.47 -12.95
CA ASN A 53 -10.31 23.58 -13.71
C ASN A 53 -10.49 24.97 -13.08
N GLN A 54 -11.28 25.09 -12.01
CA GLN A 54 -11.58 26.34 -11.28
C GLN A 54 -11.13 26.29 -9.80
N SER A 55 -10.47 25.22 -9.39
CA SER A 55 -9.97 25.02 -8.04
C SER A 55 -8.70 25.82 -7.75
N ALA A 56 -8.40 26.02 -6.47
CA ALA A 56 -7.09 26.44 -5.97
C ALA A 56 -6.08 25.27 -5.94
N GLY A 57 -6.59 24.03 -6.00
CA GLY A 57 -5.82 22.79 -6.11
C GLY A 57 -6.75 21.58 -6.12
N ASN A 58 -6.25 20.45 -6.63
CA ASN A 58 -6.97 19.19 -6.69
C ASN A 58 -6.16 18.07 -6.03
N LEU A 59 -6.85 17.02 -5.59
CA LEU A 59 -6.32 15.77 -5.03
C LEU A 59 -7.02 14.58 -5.71
N VAL A 60 -6.29 13.47 -5.89
CA VAL A 60 -6.86 12.16 -6.23
C VAL A 60 -6.47 11.14 -5.17
N ILE A 61 -7.47 10.50 -4.57
CA ILE A 61 -7.32 9.34 -3.68
C ILE A 61 -7.65 8.09 -4.51
N THR A 62 -6.77 7.09 -4.57
CA THR A 62 -6.96 5.96 -5.49
C THR A 62 -6.32 4.65 -5.03
N THR A 63 -6.91 3.52 -5.42
CA THR A 63 -6.30 2.17 -5.29
C THR A 63 -5.49 1.78 -6.55
N ALA A 64 -5.27 2.72 -7.48
CA ALA A 64 -4.43 2.49 -8.66
C ALA A 64 -2.98 2.18 -8.27
N GLY A 65 -2.47 1.07 -8.80
CA GLY A 65 -1.20 0.47 -8.45
C GLY A 65 -1.25 -0.53 -7.28
N SER A 66 -2.34 -0.61 -6.51
CA SER A 66 -2.57 -1.72 -5.56
C SER A 66 -3.54 -2.75 -6.13
N ALA A 67 -4.73 -2.30 -6.54
CA ALA A 67 -5.80 -3.15 -7.05
C ALA A 67 -5.48 -3.68 -8.45
N THR A 68 -6.21 -4.71 -8.89
CA THR A 68 -6.14 -5.23 -10.26
C THR A 68 -7.44 -4.96 -11.04
N VAL A 69 -7.33 -4.96 -12.37
CA VAL A 69 -8.48 -5.00 -13.29
C VAL A 69 -8.20 -6.05 -14.34
N ASN A 70 -9.11 -7.01 -14.53
CA ASN A 70 -8.92 -8.15 -15.44
C ASN A 70 -7.59 -8.88 -15.20
N ASP A 71 -7.27 -9.10 -13.92
CA ASP A 71 -6.04 -9.72 -13.41
C ASP A 71 -4.73 -9.00 -13.79
N GLN A 72 -4.82 -7.77 -14.30
CA GLN A 72 -3.68 -6.90 -14.65
C GLN A 72 -3.48 -5.81 -13.58
N THR A 73 -2.23 -5.34 -13.45
CA THR A 73 -1.87 -4.26 -12.51
C THR A 73 -2.40 -2.91 -12.99
N SER A 74 -2.76 -2.03 -12.03
CA SER A 74 -3.54 -0.82 -12.30
C SER A 74 -2.76 0.50 -12.31
N GLU A 75 -1.44 0.47 -12.23
CA GLU A 75 -0.59 1.67 -12.12
C GLU A 75 -0.63 2.56 -13.37
N GLY A 76 -0.84 1.98 -14.55
CA GLY A 76 -1.09 2.73 -15.78
C GLY A 76 -2.32 3.64 -15.69
N GLY A 77 -3.28 3.34 -14.81
CA GLY A 77 -4.41 4.21 -14.52
C GLY A 77 -4.06 5.43 -13.66
N ALA A 78 -3.14 5.28 -12.71
CA ALA A 78 -2.56 6.42 -11.99
C ALA A 78 -1.74 7.33 -12.93
N GLN A 79 -1.03 6.74 -13.90
CA GLN A 79 -0.36 7.50 -14.95
C GLN A 79 -1.36 8.28 -15.81
N ALA A 80 -2.43 7.63 -16.28
CA ALA A 80 -3.45 8.27 -17.11
C ALA A 80 -4.11 9.48 -16.42
N VAL A 81 -4.31 9.43 -15.09
CA VAL A 81 -4.80 10.58 -14.30
C VAL A 81 -3.81 11.76 -14.33
N VAL A 82 -2.50 11.52 -14.17
CA VAL A 82 -1.46 12.56 -14.27
C VAL A 82 -1.40 13.13 -15.68
N ASP A 83 -1.31 12.28 -16.70
CA ASP A 83 -1.21 12.70 -18.10
C ASP A 83 -2.44 13.50 -18.56
N THR A 84 -3.64 13.09 -18.15
CA THR A 84 -4.90 13.75 -18.52
C THR A 84 -5.07 15.10 -17.79
N THR A 85 -4.79 15.14 -16.48
CA THR A 85 -4.88 16.38 -15.68
C THR A 85 -3.70 17.34 -15.87
N SER A 86 -2.64 16.95 -16.58
CA SER A 86 -1.54 17.85 -16.99
C SER A 86 -2.01 19.06 -17.82
N SER A 87 -3.21 18.98 -18.41
CA SER A 87 -3.88 20.04 -19.14
C SER A 87 -4.46 21.17 -18.26
N LEU A 88 -4.54 20.97 -16.94
CA LEU A 88 -4.99 21.96 -15.96
C LEU A 88 -3.87 22.97 -15.63
N ALA A 89 -4.21 24.05 -14.92
CA ALA A 89 -3.21 25.05 -14.53
C ALA A 89 -2.18 24.48 -13.53
N THR A 90 -1.00 25.09 -13.48
CA THR A 90 0.03 24.74 -12.47
C THR A 90 -0.53 24.91 -11.06
N GLY A 91 -0.53 23.83 -10.26
CA GLY A 91 -1.19 23.75 -8.95
C GLY A 91 -2.56 23.08 -8.95
N GLN A 92 -3.23 22.97 -10.10
CA GLN A 92 -4.45 22.19 -10.30
C GLN A 92 -4.18 20.77 -10.83
N ALA A 93 -3.14 20.58 -11.64
CA ALA A 93 -2.77 19.26 -12.17
C ALA A 93 -2.41 18.27 -11.05
N ILE A 94 -2.74 16.98 -11.24
CA ILE A 94 -2.32 15.89 -10.37
C ILE A 94 -0.91 15.45 -10.80
N THR A 95 0.03 15.27 -9.87
CA THR A 95 1.42 14.93 -10.21
C THR A 95 1.99 13.81 -9.34
N HIS A 96 3.13 13.26 -9.75
CA HIS A 96 3.83 12.20 -9.01
C HIS A 96 4.54 12.70 -7.73
N GLY A 97 4.77 14.02 -7.58
CA GLY A 97 5.61 14.61 -6.52
C GLY A 97 4.99 15.75 -5.71
N SER A 98 3.81 16.26 -6.07
CA SER A 98 3.15 17.37 -5.33
C SER A 98 2.40 16.90 -4.07
N GLY A 99 2.31 15.59 -3.83
CA GLY A 99 1.54 15.03 -2.72
C GLY A 99 0.03 15.06 -2.92
N ASN A 100 -0.42 15.22 -4.17
CA ASN A 100 -1.84 15.23 -4.55
C ASN A 100 -2.28 14.02 -5.39
N LEU A 101 -1.37 13.07 -5.64
CA LEU A 101 -1.70 11.69 -6.03
C LEU A 101 -1.48 10.80 -4.81
N LEU A 102 -2.57 10.33 -4.20
CA LEU A 102 -2.57 9.59 -2.95
C LEU A 102 -3.03 8.15 -3.17
N SER A 103 -2.07 7.23 -3.27
CA SER A 103 -2.35 5.80 -3.38
C SER A 103 -2.73 5.19 -2.02
N LEU A 104 -3.80 4.40 -2.01
CA LEU A 104 -4.15 3.45 -0.97
C LEU A 104 -3.61 2.06 -1.32
N ASN A 105 -3.43 1.20 -0.32
CA ASN A 105 -2.97 -0.18 -0.43
C ASN A 105 -4.15 -1.13 -0.25
N ASP A 106 -4.99 -1.20 -1.27
CA ASP A 106 -6.00 -2.23 -1.37
C ASP A 106 -5.67 -3.14 -2.56
N PRO A 107 -4.93 -4.26 -2.34
CA PRO A 107 -4.65 -5.25 -3.37
C PRO A 107 -5.79 -6.28 -3.54
N ASN A 108 -6.79 -6.27 -2.64
CA ASN A 108 -7.85 -7.28 -2.60
C ASN A 108 -9.21 -6.74 -3.08
N GLY A 109 -9.41 -5.41 -3.01
CA GLY A 109 -10.62 -4.72 -3.43
C GLY A 109 -10.55 -4.11 -4.83
N LEU A 110 -11.48 -3.20 -5.11
CA LEU A 110 -11.72 -2.66 -6.45
C LEU A 110 -10.76 -1.52 -6.81
N LEU A 111 -10.52 -1.34 -8.10
CA LEU A 111 -9.87 -0.12 -8.60
C LEU A 111 -10.83 1.07 -8.43
N THR A 112 -10.39 2.10 -7.72
CA THR A 112 -11.18 3.29 -7.40
C THR A 112 -10.38 4.57 -7.61
N TYR A 113 -11.08 5.65 -7.95
CA TYR A 113 -10.52 7.00 -8.06
C TYR A 113 -11.51 7.98 -7.44
N THR A 114 -11.09 8.70 -6.40
CA THR A 114 -11.86 9.82 -5.86
C THR A 114 -11.15 11.11 -6.20
N PHE A 115 -11.75 11.90 -7.10
CA PHE A 115 -11.28 13.23 -7.42
C PHE A 115 -11.83 14.21 -6.39
N VAL A 116 -10.98 15.09 -5.89
CA VAL A 116 -11.27 16.11 -4.87
C VAL A 116 -10.84 17.48 -5.40
N SER A 117 -11.73 18.45 -5.25
CA SER A 117 -11.58 19.83 -5.71
C SER A 117 -11.65 20.78 -4.51
N LEU A 118 -10.63 21.60 -4.30
CA LEU A 118 -10.64 22.71 -3.35
C LEU A 118 -10.92 24.02 -4.11
N ALA A 119 -12.17 24.49 -4.09
CA ALA A 119 -12.53 25.75 -4.73
C ALA A 119 -11.82 26.95 -4.07
N THR A 120 -11.62 28.03 -4.83
CA THR A 120 -10.90 29.24 -4.38
C THR A 120 -11.54 30.00 -3.21
N ASN A 121 -12.79 29.66 -2.86
CA ASN A 121 -13.50 30.15 -1.68
C ASN A 121 -13.41 29.21 -0.46
N GLY A 122 -12.63 28.13 -0.54
CA GLY A 122 -12.49 27.10 0.50
C GLY A 122 -13.48 25.94 0.42
N ALA A 123 -14.45 25.96 -0.50
CA ALA A 123 -15.44 24.90 -0.62
C ALA A 123 -14.83 23.61 -1.20
N LEU A 124 -14.91 22.51 -0.45
CA LEU A 124 -14.44 21.19 -0.88
C LEU A 124 -15.54 20.37 -1.56
N ARG A 125 -15.19 19.71 -2.65
CA ARG A 125 -16.07 18.80 -3.39
C ARG A 125 -15.35 17.52 -3.79
N ALA A 126 -16.08 16.42 -3.87
CA ALA A 126 -15.52 15.12 -4.26
C ALA A 126 -16.47 14.30 -5.14
N GLN A 127 -15.91 13.35 -5.90
CA GLN A 127 -16.65 12.35 -6.66
C GLN A 127 -15.85 11.05 -6.75
N THR A 128 -16.46 9.93 -6.35
CA THR A 128 -15.87 8.59 -6.39
C THR A 128 -16.28 7.86 -7.66
N TYR A 129 -15.28 7.33 -8.36
CA TYR A 129 -15.40 6.41 -9.48
C TYR A 129 -14.87 5.03 -9.07
N THR A 130 -15.56 3.98 -9.49
CA THR A 130 -15.17 2.57 -9.29
C THR A 130 -15.07 1.89 -10.65
N VAL A 131 -14.00 1.14 -10.87
CA VAL A 131 -13.73 0.40 -12.10
C VAL A 131 -13.77 -1.09 -11.81
N THR A 132 -14.69 -1.80 -12.46
CA THR A 132 -14.89 -3.25 -12.30
C THR A 132 -14.50 -3.97 -13.58
N GLY A 133 -13.65 -4.99 -13.46
CA GLY A 133 -13.26 -5.86 -14.58
C GLY A 133 -14.40 -6.76 -15.06
N THR A 134 -14.36 -7.15 -16.34
CA THR A 134 -15.30 -8.09 -16.97
C THR A 134 -14.59 -9.27 -17.67
N GLY A 135 -13.27 -9.39 -17.50
CA GLY A 135 -12.39 -10.38 -18.14
C GLY A 135 -12.00 -10.04 -19.58
N LEU A 136 -12.72 -9.14 -20.26
CA LEU A 136 -12.45 -8.71 -21.66
C LEU A 136 -12.55 -7.19 -21.88
N SER A 137 -12.91 -6.44 -20.83
CA SER A 137 -13.10 -4.99 -20.80
C SER A 137 -13.34 -4.55 -19.34
N TYR A 138 -13.59 -3.28 -19.08
CA TYR A 138 -14.00 -2.75 -17.78
C TYR A 138 -15.40 -2.11 -17.82
N ILE A 139 -15.96 -1.82 -16.65
CA ILE A 139 -17.15 -0.99 -16.44
C ILE A 139 -16.80 0.08 -15.40
N ILE A 140 -17.15 1.34 -15.67
CA ILE A 140 -17.05 2.45 -14.72
C ILE A 140 -18.43 2.69 -14.09
N SER A 141 -18.47 2.88 -12.77
CA SER A 141 -19.62 3.40 -12.04
C SER A 141 -19.19 4.54 -11.12
N HIS A 142 -20.04 5.54 -10.92
CA HIS A 142 -19.74 6.68 -10.06
C HIS A 142 -21.01 7.30 -9.48
N GLY A 143 -20.87 7.98 -8.33
CA GLY A 143 -21.92 8.81 -7.77
C GLY A 143 -21.99 10.20 -8.42
N SER A 144 -22.86 11.05 -7.87
CA SER A 144 -22.87 12.49 -8.15
C SER A 144 -21.67 13.16 -7.48
N SER A 145 -21.14 14.26 -8.04
CA SER A 145 -20.19 15.10 -7.31
C SER A 145 -20.87 15.84 -6.17
N VAL A 146 -20.31 15.74 -4.97
CA VAL A 146 -20.92 16.21 -3.71
C VAL A 146 -20.06 17.25 -3.00
N TYR A 147 -20.69 18.09 -2.19
CA TYR A 147 -20.01 18.93 -1.23
C TYR A 147 -19.54 18.10 -0.04
N ILE A 148 -18.32 18.33 0.45
CA ILE A 148 -17.69 17.55 1.52
C ILE A 148 -16.99 18.41 2.58
N GLY A 149 -17.33 19.69 2.71
CA GLY A 149 -16.77 20.56 3.75
C GLY A 149 -17.17 20.14 5.17
N ALA A 150 -16.29 20.38 6.15
CA ALA A 150 -16.54 20.09 7.56
C ALA A 150 -17.69 20.92 8.21
N ASP A 151 -18.35 21.80 7.46
CA ASP A 151 -19.50 22.62 7.82
C ASP A 151 -20.84 22.12 7.22
N MET A 152 -20.85 20.93 6.59
CA MET A 152 -22.05 20.28 6.04
C MET A 152 -23.25 20.24 7.01
N THR A 153 -24.47 20.32 6.46
CA THR A 153 -25.68 19.90 7.18
C THR A 153 -25.76 18.37 7.27
N GLN A 154 -26.59 17.84 8.18
CA GLN A 154 -26.80 16.39 8.28
C GLN A 154 -27.34 15.77 6.98
N ASP A 155 -28.19 16.49 6.24
CA ASP A 155 -28.70 16.02 4.95
C ASP A 155 -27.60 15.98 3.88
N GLN A 156 -26.69 16.96 3.87
CA GLN A 156 -25.52 16.95 3.00
C GLN A 156 -24.55 15.83 3.37
N TRP A 157 -24.31 15.59 4.67
CA TRP A 157 -23.50 14.46 5.15
C TRP A 157 -24.08 13.13 4.68
N ASN A 158 -25.37 12.88 4.94
CA ASN A 158 -26.03 11.63 4.55
C ASN A 158 -25.95 11.39 3.04
N TYR A 159 -26.17 12.44 2.23
CA TYR A 159 -26.05 12.37 0.78
C TYR A 159 -24.60 12.17 0.30
N ALA A 160 -23.61 12.80 0.94
CA ALA A 160 -22.20 12.58 0.62
C ALA A 160 -21.76 11.14 0.91
N ILE A 161 -22.22 10.54 2.02
CA ILE A 161 -21.99 9.12 2.33
C ILE A 161 -22.63 8.22 1.24
N GLU A 162 -23.87 8.51 0.82
CA GLU A 162 -24.54 7.74 -0.25
C GLU A 162 -23.79 7.81 -1.59
N GLN A 163 -23.34 9.00 -2.01
CA GLN A 163 -22.73 9.20 -3.33
C GLN A 163 -21.25 8.76 -3.41
N LEU A 164 -20.51 8.76 -2.30
CA LEU A 164 -19.08 8.39 -2.28
C LEU A 164 -18.83 6.92 -1.89
N GLY A 165 -19.83 6.20 -1.40
CA GLY A 165 -19.78 4.75 -1.15
C GLY A 165 -19.17 4.34 0.19
N ALA A 166 -18.77 3.07 0.31
CA ALA A 166 -18.36 2.48 1.59
C ALA A 166 -17.23 3.23 2.33
N ASN A 167 -16.28 3.79 1.58
CA ASN A 167 -15.12 4.51 2.13
C ASN A 167 -15.36 6.03 2.29
N ALA A 168 -16.61 6.51 2.13
CA ALA A 168 -16.94 7.93 2.08
C ALA A 168 -16.45 8.74 3.29
N TYR A 169 -16.60 8.21 4.51
CA TYR A 169 -16.10 8.88 5.72
C TYR A 169 -14.58 9.14 5.65
N SER A 170 -13.80 8.12 5.29
CA SER A 170 -12.33 8.23 5.21
C SER A 170 -11.90 9.17 4.09
N ILE A 171 -12.56 9.09 2.94
CA ILE A 171 -12.42 10.01 1.80
C ILE A 171 -12.62 11.46 2.24
N ILE A 172 -13.72 11.74 2.95
CA ILE A 172 -14.04 13.10 3.44
C ILE A 172 -12.99 13.57 4.46
N CYS A 173 -12.54 12.68 5.36
CA CYS A 173 -11.52 13.02 6.36
C CYS A 173 -10.17 13.38 5.71
N ILE A 174 -9.66 12.50 4.83
CA ILE A 174 -8.41 12.71 4.08
C ILE A 174 -8.49 14.02 3.27
N ALA A 175 -9.59 14.25 2.55
CA ALA A 175 -9.78 15.46 1.75
C ALA A 175 -9.76 16.75 2.59
N ASN A 176 -10.45 16.78 3.74
CA ASN A 176 -10.47 17.94 4.63
C ASN A 176 -9.09 18.19 5.28
N LEU A 177 -8.38 17.13 5.67
CA LEU A 177 -7.04 17.23 6.26
C LEU A 177 -5.98 17.68 5.23
N TRP A 178 -6.00 17.13 4.01
CA TRP A 178 -5.16 17.58 2.89
C TRP A 178 -5.39 19.07 2.57
N ALA A 179 -6.65 19.48 2.41
CA ALA A 179 -7.01 20.86 2.10
C ALA A 179 -6.64 21.83 3.23
N SER A 180 -6.67 21.36 4.48
CA SER A 180 -6.18 22.09 5.66
C SER A 180 -4.66 22.04 5.81
N GLY A 181 -3.94 21.49 4.83
CA GLY A 181 -2.48 21.41 4.75
C GLY A 181 -1.86 20.39 5.70
N ALA A 182 -2.41 19.19 5.81
CA ALA A 182 -1.70 18.05 6.40
C ALA A 182 -0.37 17.80 5.66
N PRO A 183 0.72 17.47 6.37
CA PRO A 183 2.01 17.25 5.74
C PRO A 183 2.03 15.92 4.98
N ALA A 184 2.83 15.84 3.92
CA ALA A 184 2.82 14.72 2.97
C ALA A 184 3.30 13.37 3.58
N ASP A 185 4.03 13.41 4.69
CA ASP A 185 4.40 12.23 5.47
C ASP A 185 3.20 11.65 6.24
N LEU A 186 2.44 12.47 6.97
CA LEU A 186 1.18 12.08 7.61
C LEU A 186 0.15 11.58 6.58
N LEU A 187 0.05 12.25 5.42
CA LEU A 187 -0.83 11.79 4.35
C LEU A 187 -0.42 10.40 3.83
N ALA A 188 0.87 10.07 3.78
CA ALA A 188 1.33 8.79 3.24
C ALA A 188 1.05 7.57 4.13
N GLU A 189 0.62 7.77 5.39
CA GLU A 189 0.10 6.72 6.26
C GLU A 189 -1.25 6.16 5.76
N THR A 190 -2.04 6.95 5.02
CA THR A 190 -3.29 6.46 4.39
C THR A 190 -3.08 5.29 3.46
N PHE A 191 -1.84 5.06 2.99
CA PHE A 191 -1.50 3.90 2.19
C PHE A 191 -2.07 2.64 2.83
N THR A 192 -1.89 2.42 4.13
CA THR A 192 -2.25 1.16 4.80
C THR A 192 -3.35 1.31 5.84
N THR A 193 -3.48 2.47 6.48
CA THR A 193 -4.61 2.75 7.38
C THR A 193 -5.92 2.91 6.60
N GLY A 194 -5.86 3.39 5.35
CA GLY A 194 -7.02 3.77 4.53
C GLY A 194 -7.74 5.06 5.00
N ASN A 195 -7.24 5.72 6.06
CA ASN A 195 -7.88 6.88 6.71
C ASN A 195 -6.84 7.70 7.51
N ILE A 196 -7.22 8.88 8.00
CA ILE A 196 -6.48 9.60 9.04
C ILE A 196 -7.47 10.02 10.11
N ASN A 197 -7.32 9.56 11.35
CA ASN A 197 -8.18 9.95 12.47
C ASN A 197 -7.38 10.62 13.60
N ALA A 198 -8.02 10.81 14.76
CA ALA A 198 -7.38 11.32 15.96
C ALA A 198 -6.17 10.50 16.43
N GLY A 199 -6.26 9.16 16.36
CA GLY A 199 -5.16 8.24 16.63
C GLY A 199 -3.98 8.47 15.69
N THR A 200 -4.24 8.58 14.39
CA THR A 200 -3.19 8.76 13.37
C THR A 200 -2.45 10.08 13.56
N ILE A 201 -3.19 11.18 13.75
CA ILE A 201 -2.63 12.53 13.96
C ILE A 201 -1.77 12.59 15.25
N ALA A 202 -2.23 11.94 16.32
CA ALA A 202 -1.50 11.91 17.58
C ALA A 202 -0.30 10.94 17.57
N SER A 203 -0.43 9.79 16.91
CA SER A 203 0.66 8.81 16.74
C SER A 203 1.78 9.34 15.89
N TYR A 204 1.48 10.04 14.79
CA TYR A 204 2.46 10.77 14.00
C TYR A 204 3.25 11.76 14.88
N ALA A 205 2.57 12.52 15.74
CA ALA A 205 3.23 13.45 16.67
C ALA A 205 4.11 12.70 17.69
N MET A 206 3.59 11.63 18.30
CA MET A 206 4.24 10.80 19.30
C MET A 206 5.51 10.13 18.74
N THR A 207 5.35 9.39 17.65
CA THR A 207 6.41 8.64 16.94
C THR A 207 7.49 9.57 16.41
N ARG A 208 7.12 10.68 15.76
CA ARG A 208 8.11 11.64 15.26
C ARG A 208 8.83 12.36 16.39
N SER A 209 8.13 12.67 17.49
CA SER A 209 8.78 13.24 18.68
C SER A 209 9.80 12.28 19.27
N PHE A 210 9.53 10.97 19.30
CA PHE A 210 10.52 9.96 19.69
C PHE A 210 11.70 9.92 18.71
N ALA A 211 11.46 9.77 17.40
CA ALA A 211 12.52 9.66 16.40
C ALA A 211 13.42 10.90 16.31
N LEU A 212 12.87 12.11 16.57
CA LEU A 212 13.62 13.36 16.67
C LEU A 212 14.35 13.56 18.00
N THR A 213 14.02 12.77 19.03
CA THR A 213 14.68 12.74 20.34
C THR A 213 15.79 11.69 20.38
N TYR A 214 15.58 10.54 19.72
CA TYR A 214 16.51 9.40 19.65
C TYR A 214 16.89 9.04 18.20
N PRO A 215 17.65 9.89 17.49
CA PRO A 215 17.96 9.71 16.06
C PRO A 215 19.06 8.67 15.75
N ASN A 216 19.54 7.92 16.75
CA ASN A 216 20.58 6.90 16.62
C ASN A 216 20.27 5.70 17.52
N GLY A 217 20.82 4.52 17.21
CA GLY A 217 20.57 3.26 17.92
C GLY A 217 19.58 2.35 17.19
N SER A 218 19.39 1.14 17.70
CA SER A 218 18.30 0.25 17.31
C SER A 218 17.03 0.64 18.07
N ASN A 219 15.86 0.48 17.47
CA ASN A 219 14.60 0.76 18.16
C ASN A 219 13.74 -0.49 18.24
N TYR A 220 13.20 -0.79 19.42
CA TYR A 220 12.10 -1.74 19.59
C TYR A 220 10.85 -0.94 19.88
N VAL A 221 9.71 -1.37 19.34
CA VAL A 221 8.42 -0.73 19.62
C VAL A 221 7.41 -1.80 19.96
N ILE A 222 6.79 -1.67 21.13
CA ILE A 222 5.68 -2.50 21.57
C ILE A 222 4.41 -1.67 21.51
N THR A 223 3.42 -2.13 20.77
CA THR A 223 2.16 -1.42 20.51
C THR A 223 0.97 -2.37 20.49
N ASN A 224 -0.23 -1.78 20.55
CA ASN A 224 -1.49 -2.49 20.47
C ASN A 224 -2.14 -2.27 19.10
N ALA A 225 -2.47 -3.35 18.40
CA ALA A 225 -3.07 -3.30 17.07
C ALA A 225 -4.55 -2.90 17.15
N GLY A 226 -4.96 -1.97 16.30
CA GLY A 226 -6.33 -1.49 16.16
C GLY A 226 -6.60 -0.18 16.93
N GLY A 227 -6.92 0.88 16.17
CA GLY A 227 -7.16 2.23 16.69
C GLY A 227 -6.78 3.35 15.71
N LEU A 228 -6.10 2.98 14.62
CA LEU A 228 -5.49 3.87 13.62
C LEU A 228 -4.30 4.69 14.14
N ASP A 229 -3.59 4.17 15.16
CA ASP A 229 -2.66 4.86 16.05
C ASP A 229 -1.23 4.24 16.12
N ASP A 230 -0.88 3.31 15.24
CA ASP A 230 0.40 2.58 15.28
C ASP A 230 1.06 2.35 13.90
N ASP A 231 0.38 2.61 12.79
CA ASP A 231 0.96 2.50 11.44
C ASP A 231 2.09 3.52 11.18
N ALA A 232 2.06 4.69 11.83
CA ALA A 232 3.12 5.72 11.80
C ALA A 232 4.53 5.17 12.12
N LEU A 233 4.59 4.08 12.90
CA LEU A 233 5.81 3.34 13.23
C LEU A 233 6.41 2.73 11.96
N MET A 234 5.65 1.84 11.32
CA MET A 234 6.10 0.90 10.28
C MET A 234 6.64 1.57 9.03
N TYR A 235 6.16 2.78 8.72
CA TYR A 235 6.54 3.49 7.50
C TYR A 235 7.90 4.18 7.62
N GLY A 236 8.54 4.17 8.79
CA GLY A 236 9.94 4.60 8.97
C GLY A 236 10.19 6.03 8.48
N VAL A 237 9.15 6.87 8.43
CA VAL A 237 9.11 8.15 7.69
C VAL A 237 10.06 9.21 8.29
N PHE A 238 10.59 8.90 9.47
CA PHE A 238 11.52 9.70 10.28
C PHE A 238 12.92 9.05 10.38
N GLY A 239 13.25 8.10 9.48
CA GLY A 239 14.54 7.38 9.49
C GLY A 239 14.60 6.22 10.48
N PHE A 240 13.44 5.77 10.93
CA PHE A 240 13.29 4.72 11.91
C PHE A 240 13.57 3.34 11.26
N ASN A 241 14.35 2.53 11.98
CA ASN A 241 14.64 1.13 11.63
C ASN A 241 14.38 0.29 12.88
N GLU A 242 13.13 -0.06 13.05
CA GLU A 242 12.57 -0.63 14.25
C GLU A 242 12.18 -2.10 14.10
N ILE A 243 12.09 -2.75 15.26
CA ILE A 243 11.54 -4.08 15.46
C ILE A 243 10.20 -3.89 16.18
N LEU A 244 9.10 -4.26 15.51
CA LEU A 244 7.74 -4.07 16.01
C LEU A 244 7.23 -5.34 16.69
N PHE A 245 6.64 -5.17 17.87
CA PHE A 245 5.79 -6.15 18.54
C PHE A 245 4.39 -5.53 18.62
N SER A 246 3.43 -6.12 17.91
CA SER A 246 2.08 -5.57 17.73
C SER A 246 1.07 -6.65 18.07
N THR A 247 0.30 -6.41 19.13
CA THR A 247 -0.53 -7.41 19.84
C THR A 247 -1.94 -6.86 20.10
N SER A 248 -2.88 -7.70 20.53
CA SER A 248 -4.23 -7.26 20.96
C SER A 248 -4.33 -6.93 22.46
N SER A 249 -3.23 -7.00 23.21
CA SER A 249 -3.22 -6.98 24.68
C SER A 249 -2.53 -5.75 25.27
N GLY A 250 -3.31 -4.71 25.54
CA GLY A 250 -2.88 -3.50 26.24
C GLY A 250 -3.96 -2.41 26.16
N THR A 251 -3.63 -1.18 26.54
CA THR A 251 -4.54 -0.04 26.33
C THR A 251 -4.40 0.51 24.90
N PRO A 252 -5.50 0.73 24.16
CA PRO A 252 -5.44 1.49 22.90
C PRO A 252 -4.84 2.88 23.13
N GLY A 253 -4.06 3.38 22.17
CA GLY A 253 -3.32 4.63 22.29
C GLY A 253 -2.04 4.58 23.14
N GLU A 254 -1.65 3.44 23.71
CA GLU A 254 -0.37 3.28 24.43
C GLU A 254 0.69 2.56 23.58
N THR A 255 1.92 3.07 23.63
CA THR A 255 3.07 2.50 22.92
C THR A 255 4.33 2.61 23.79
N ALA A 256 5.03 1.49 23.97
CA ALA A 256 6.35 1.47 24.62
C ALA A 256 7.44 1.49 23.54
N PHE A 257 8.07 2.65 23.37
CA PHE A 257 9.23 2.83 22.49
C PHE A 257 10.51 2.57 23.26
N ILE A 258 11.46 1.82 22.71
CA ILE A 258 12.74 1.52 23.34
C ILE A 258 13.87 1.89 22.39
N ASN A 259 14.66 2.91 22.74
CA ASN A 259 15.90 3.21 22.02
C ASN A 259 17.06 2.46 22.66
N TYR A 260 17.81 1.70 21.87
CA TYR A 260 18.79 0.74 22.35
C TYR A 260 20.15 0.89 21.65
N ASN A 261 21.20 0.93 22.44
CA ASN A 261 22.56 1.21 22.02
C ASN A 261 23.51 0.12 22.51
N THR A 262 24.69 0.03 21.90
CA THR A 262 25.77 -0.88 22.31
C THR A 262 26.99 -0.04 22.67
N ASP A 263 27.53 -0.23 23.87
CA ASP A 263 28.78 0.41 24.28
C ASP A 263 29.93 -0.21 23.48
N SER A 264 30.71 0.64 22.80
CA SER A 264 31.78 0.25 21.90
C SER A 264 33.05 -0.26 22.60
N ASN A 265 33.12 -0.21 23.93
CA ASN A 265 34.31 -0.55 24.72
C ASN A 265 34.26 -1.96 25.31
N ASN A 266 33.08 -2.44 25.72
CA ASN A 266 32.81 -3.75 26.32
C ASN A 266 31.81 -4.61 25.51
N GLY A 267 30.97 -3.98 24.67
CA GLY A 267 29.87 -4.64 23.98
C GLY A 267 28.58 -4.72 24.80
N ASP A 268 28.54 -4.15 26.01
CA ASP A 268 27.34 -4.15 26.85
C ASP A 268 26.25 -3.29 26.18
N ARG A 269 25.01 -3.78 26.21
CA ARG A 269 23.88 -3.13 25.56
C ARG A 269 22.95 -2.48 26.58
N TYR A 270 22.51 -1.27 26.26
CA TYR A 270 21.76 -0.40 27.17
C TYR A 270 20.83 0.55 26.40
N GLY A 271 19.75 0.99 27.03
CA GLY A 271 18.80 1.87 26.36
C GLY A 271 17.86 2.65 27.28
N VAL A 272 16.93 3.36 26.64
CA VAL A 272 15.83 4.07 27.30
C VAL A 272 14.51 3.58 26.73
N LEU A 273 13.64 3.09 27.60
CA LEU A 273 12.23 2.86 27.33
C LEU A 273 11.43 4.14 27.65
N ALA A 274 10.59 4.55 26.72
CA ALA A 274 9.57 5.57 26.88
C ALA A 274 8.20 4.92 26.70
N LEU A 275 7.44 4.79 27.79
CA LEU A 275 6.01 4.50 27.72
C LEU A 275 5.30 5.82 27.37
N MET A 276 4.70 5.86 26.20
CA MET A 276 3.99 7.01 25.66
C MET A 276 2.52 6.66 25.43
N LYS A 277 1.67 7.70 25.47
CA LYS A 277 0.22 7.55 25.34
C LYS A 277 -0.40 8.70 24.56
N ILE A 278 -1.34 8.40 23.69
CA ILE A 278 -2.16 9.39 22.99
C ILE A 278 -3.18 9.99 23.96
N ASN A 279 -3.32 11.32 23.93
CA ASN A 279 -4.23 12.04 24.81
C ASN A 279 -5.64 12.06 24.23
N ASP A 280 -6.65 11.62 25.00
CA ASP A 280 -8.04 11.94 24.69
C ASP A 280 -8.31 13.44 24.93
N LEU A 281 -8.51 14.17 23.83
CA LEU A 281 -8.82 15.60 23.84
C LEU A 281 -10.29 15.88 23.49
N THR A 282 -11.16 14.87 23.36
CA THR A 282 -12.58 15.05 22.98
C THR A 282 -13.33 15.97 23.94
N SER A 283 -13.04 15.86 25.25
CA SER A 283 -13.60 16.75 26.29
C SER A 283 -13.08 18.18 26.18
N GLN A 284 -11.83 18.39 25.74
CA GLN A 284 -11.25 19.72 25.53
C GLN A 284 -11.82 20.38 24.27
N PHE A 285 -11.93 19.61 23.18
CA PHE A 285 -12.62 20.02 21.96
C PHE A 285 -14.08 20.41 22.24
N LYS A 286 -14.81 19.61 23.02
CA LYS A 286 -16.19 19.91 23.43
C LYS A 286 -16.29 21.18 24.28
N ALA A 287 -15.34 21.44 25.17
CA ALA A 287 -15.27 22.69 25.92
C ALA A 287 -14.95 23.91 25.05
N ALA A 288 -14.14 23.73 23.99
CA ALA A 288 -13.73 24.80 23.07
C ALA A 288 -14.77 25.12 21.97
N THR A 289 -15.58 24.13 21.56
CA THR A 289 -16.49 24.24 20.40
C THR A 289 -17.97 24.04 20.72
N GLY A 290 -18.30 23.42 21.86
CA GLY A 290 -19.64 22.93 22.18
C GLY A 290 -20.02 21.60 21.51
N ILE A 291 -19.20 21.09 20.60
CA ILE A 291 -19.51 19.92 19.76
C ILE A 291 -19.15 18.63 20.52
N THR A 292 -19.97 17.58 20.37
CA THR A 292 -19.65 16.24 20.90
C THR A 292 -19.17 15.36 19.75
N VAL A 293 -17.98 14.78 19.91
CA VAL A 293 -17.39 13.86 18.93
C VAL A 293 -18.19 12.55 18.90
N VAL A 294 -18.52 12.09 17.70
CA VAL A 294 -19.17 10.79 17.45
C VAL A 294 -18.42 10.14 16.28
N ALA A 295 -17.85 8.95 16.52
CA ALA A 295 -17.02 8.25 15.54
C ALA A 295 -17.79 7.95 14.25
N GLY A 296 -17.10 8.05 13.10
CA GLY A 296 -17.71 7.82 11.78
C GLY A 296 -18.62 8.95 11.30
N THR A 297 -18.60 10.13 11.93
CA THR A 297 -19.49 11.26 11.61
C THR A 297 -18.75 12.58 11.38
N LEU A 298 -19.48 13.59 10.87
CA LEU A 298 -18.99 14.95 10.67
C LEU A 298 -18.32 15.57 11.91
N SER A 299 -18.78 15.27 13.13
CA SER A 299 -18.17 15.86 14.34
C SER A 299 -16.80 15.27 14.67
N GLU A 300 -16.47 14.09 14.14
CA GLU A 300 -15.11 13.54 14.17
C GLU A 300 -14.23 14.21 13.10
N ILE A 301 -14.74 14.51 11.90
CA ILE A 301 -13.99 15.29 10.90
C ILE A 301 -13.61 16.67 11.47
N GLN A 302 -14.54 17.33 12.16
CA GLN A 302 -14.31 18.60 12.86
C GLN A 302 -13.28 18.48 14.00
N TYR A 303 -13.28 17.35 14.72
CA TYR A 303 -12.29 17.06 15.77
C TYR A 303 -10.90 16.79 15.17
N ASN A 304 -10.80 15.97 14.12
CA ASN A 304 -9.54 15.65 13.43
C ASN A 304 -8.90 16.91 12.83
N LEU A 305 -9.70 17.85 12.29
CA LEU A 305 -9.23 19.16 11.86
C LEU A 305 -8.68 20.02 13.00
N TRP A 306 -9.33 20.00 14.17
CA TRP A 306 -8.85 20.68 15.37
C TRP A 306 -7.56 20.07 15.92
N LEU A 307 -7.41 18.73 15.85
CA LEU A 307 -6.17 18.02 16.18
C LEU A 307 -5.05 18.33 15.18
N LEU A 308 -5.33 18.44 13.88
CA LEU A 308 -4.34 18.89 12.88
C LEU A 308 -3.88 20.33 13.16
N ASN A 309 -4.76 21.20 13.66
CA ASN A 309 -4.36 22.53 14.11
C ASN A 309 -3.49 22.47 15.38
N LEU A 310 -3.75 21.55 16.32
CA LEU A 310 -2.86 21.30 17.47
C LEU A 310 -1.51 20.74 17.03
N LEU A 311 -1.44 19.80 16.08
CA LEU A 311 -0.18 19.29 15.52
C LEU A 311 0.73 20.42 15.00
N LYS A 312 0.12 21.47 14.45
CA LYS A 312 0.81 22.65 13.90
C LYS A 312 1.20 23.72 14.93
N THR A 313 0.56 23.74 16.11
CA THR A 313 0.67 24.87 17.05
C THR A 313 1.12 24.47 18.46
N ASN A 314 0.75 23.28 18.91
CA ASN A 314 1.20 22.65 20.16
C ASN A 314 1.12 21.11 20.04
N PRO A 315 1.97 20.47 19.23
CA PRO A 315 1.95 19.01 19.01
C PRO A 315 2.16 18.20 20.30
N ALA A 316 2.84 18.78 21.30
CA ALA A 316 3.02 18.18 22.62
C ALA A 316 1.71 18.03 23.43
N ALA A 317 0.59 18.60 22.98
CA ALA A 317 -0.72 18.35 23.58
C ALA A 317 -1.34 17.01 23.13
N LEU A 318 -0.86 16.41 22.04
CA LEU A 318 -1.47 15.22 21.43
C LEU A 318 -1.10 13.91 22.13
N PHE A 319 0.01 13.89 22.87
CA PHE A 319 0.51 12.70 23.58
C PHE A 319 1.09 13.06 24.95
N THR A 320 1.28 12.06 25.80
CA THR A 320 1.94 12.14 27.11
C THR A 320 3.08 11.12 27.15
N VAL A 321 4.20 11.48 27.76
CA VAL A 321 5.28 10.54 28.13
C VAL A 321 5.02 10.12 29.56
N GLU A 322 4.31 9.01 29.76
CA GLU A 322 3.87 8.55 31.08
C GLU A 322 5.05 8.05 31.93
N THR A 323 6.06 7.45 31.29
CA THR A 323 7.23 6.95 32.02
C THR A 323 8.47 6.83 31.13
N LEU A 324 9.62 7.21 31.71
CA LEU A 324 10.96 6.97 31.17
C LEU A 324 11.71 5.99 32.08
N ARG A 325 12.36 4.99 31.49
CA ARG A 325 13.16 3.96 32.19
C ARG A 325 14.44 3.63 31.45
N SER A 326 15.48 3.27 32.18
CA SER A 326 16.66 2.62 31.63
C SER A 326 16.38 1.13 31.42
N VAL A 327 16.86 0.55 30.33
CA VAL A 327 16.73 -0.88 30.01
C VAL A 327 18.07 -1.52 29.66
N SER A 328 18.15 -2.82 29.93
CA SER A 328 19.19 -3.78 29.57
C SER A 328 18.64 -4.85 28.62
N GLU A 329 19.49 -5.79 28.20
CA GLU A 329 19.12 -6.88 27.29
C GLU A 329 18.02 -7.79 27.85
N ASN A 330 18.09 -8.06 29.15
CA ASN A 330 17.10 -8.91 29.83
C ASN A 330 15.73 -8.22 29.92
N ASP A 331 15.69 -6.89 30.04
CA ASP A 331 14.44 -6.13 30.10
C ASP A 331 13.76 -6.09 28.72
N ILE A 332 14.54 -6.02 27.65
CA ILE A 332 14.03 -6.14 26.28
C ILE A 332 13.56 -7.57 26.00
N ALA A 333 14.32 -8.59 26.40
CA ALA A 333 13.89 -9.99 26.28
C ALA A 333 12.56 -10.23 27.01
N TYR A 334 12.43 -9.81 28.27
CA TYR A 334 11.19 -9.97 29.02
C TYR A 334 9.96 -9.35 28.33
N LEU A 335 10.09 -8.11 27.85
CA LEU A 335 8.98 -7.36 27.25
C LEU A 335 8.67 -7.81 25.80
N TRP A 336 9.68 -8.14 25.00
CA TRP A 336 9.52 -8.46 23.58
C TRP A 336 9.52 -9.97 23.26
N TYR A 337 10.49 -10.73 23.79
CA TYR A 337 10.56 -12.19 23.61
C TYR A 337 11.60 -12.86 24.53
N ASP A 338 11.16 -13.86 25.31
CA ASP A 338 12.01 -14.75 26.09
C ASP A 338 12.12 -16.12 25.38
N ASP A 339 13.31 -16.45 24.88
CA ASP A 339 13.66 -17.74 24.25
C ASP A 339 13.29 -18.97 25.11
N ALA A 340 13.22 -18.84 26.44
CA ALA A 340 12.88 -19.93 27.34
C ALA A 340 11.37 -20.11 27.55
N LEU A 341 10.56 -19.11 27.17
CA LEU A 341 9.10 -19.13 27.27
C LEU A 341 8.40 -19.26 25.92
N GLY A 342 9.05 -18.81 24.84
CA GLY A 342 8.47 -18.82 23.49
C GLY A 342 7.54 -17.62 23.21
N TYR A 343 7.57 -16.58 24.05
CA TYR A 343 6.78 -15.34 23.91
C TYR A 343 7.40 -14.18 24.69
N GLY A 344 6.91 -12.96 24.47
CA GLY A 344 7.20 -11.76 25.28
C GLY A 344 5.95 -11.22 25.98
N HIS A 345 6.13 -10.42 27.03
CA HIS A 345 5.05 -9.97 27.91
C HIS A 345 4.31 -8.69 27.46
N GLY A 346 4.83 -7.97 26.46
CA GLY A 346 4.20 -6.76 25.93
C GLY A 346 4.40 -5.54 26.83
N ILE A 347 3.37 -4.70 26.96
CA ILE A 347 3.39 -3.53 27.85
C ILE A 347 3.04 -3.98 29.28
N ASP A 348 4.00 -4.63 29.96
CA ASP A 348 3.87 -4.92 31.39
C ASP A 348 4.15 -3.65 32.21
N HIS A 349 3.08 -3.00 32.67
CA HIS A 349 3.16 -1.78 33.46
C HIS A 349 3.84 -1.97 34.83
N ASP A 350 3.68 -3.13 35.49
CA ASP A 350 4.27 -3.38 36.80
C ASP A 350 5.78 -3.64 36.67
N TYR A 351 6.19 -4.39 35.64
CA TYR A 351 7.59 -4.57 35.28
C TYR A 351 8.24 -3.23 34.90
N ILE A 352 7.65 -2.49 33.96
CA ILE A 352 8.13 -1.16 33.54
C ILE A 352 8.18 -0.19 34.72
N ALA A 353 7.21 -0.23 35.64
CA ALA A 353 7.22 0.59 36.85
C ALA A 353 8.45 0.30 37.73
N SER A 354 8.86 -0.96 37.84
CA SER A 354 9.97 -1.43 38.68
C SER A 354 11.38 -1.08 38.16
N LEU A 355 11.52 -0.80 36.86
CA LEU A 355 12.80 -0.46 36.24
C LEU A 355 13.41 0.85 36.78
N SER A 356 14.73 1.03 36.56
CA SER A 356 15.44 2.26 36.95
C SER A 356 14.96 3.47 36.14
N ALA A 357 14.72 4.60 36.81
CA ALA A 357 14.25 5.84 36.15
C ALA A 357 15.29 6.44 35.19
N ALA A 358 14.83 6.92 34.03
CA ALA A 358 15.64 7.66 33.05
C ALA A 358 15.10 9.08 32.82
N SER A 359 15.87 9.92 32.13
CA SER A 359 15.53 11.31 31.83
C SER A 359 16.02 11.74 30.45
N ALA A 360 15.17 12.42 29.67
CA ALA A 360 15.51 12.98 28.37
C ALA A 360 14.78 14.32 28.13
N THR A 361 15.33 15.16 27.25
CA THR A 361 14.68 16.38 26.76
C THR A 361 14.02 16.08 25.42
N TRP A 362 12.69 16.14 25.38
CA TRP A 362 11.90 15.75 24.22
C TRP A 362 11.86 16.81 23.12
N ASN A 363 12.01 16.36 21.86
CA ASN A 363 11.89 17.22 20.69
C ASN A 363 10.45 17.23 20.17
N THR A 364 9.77 18.37 20.30
CA THR A 364 8.36 18.54 19.92
C THR A 364 8.17 19.19 18.56
N ASN A 365 9.24 19.52 17.82
CA ASN A 365 9.14 20.15 16.50
C ASN A 365 8.88 19.12 15.39
N VAL A 366 7.66 18.56 15.37
CA VAL A 366 7.25 17.45 14.49
C VAL A 366 6.72 17.86 13.11
N MET A 367 6.55 19.15 12.83
CA MET A 367 6.10 19.60 11.51
C MET A 367 7.27 19.70 10.52
N PRO A 368 7.18 19.09 9.32
CA PRO A 368 8.18 19.27 8.27
C PRO A 368 8.04 20.63 7.61
N VAL A 369 9.16 21.14 7.08
CA VAL A 369 9.23 22.38 6.30
C VAL A 369 9.13 22.02 4.82
N THR A 370 7.99 22.33 4.19
CA THR A 370 7.78 22.16 2.76
C THR A 370 8.31 23.37 1.98
N ASN A 371 9.16 23.14 0.98
CA ASN A 371 9.59 24.17 0.03
C ASN A 371 9.65 23.61 -1.39
N TYR A 372 8.47 23.54 -2.03
CA TYR A 372 8.30 22.98 -3.37
C TYR A 372 9.29 23.57 -4.38
N GLY A 373 9.50 24.89 -4.38
CA GLY A 373 10.37 25.56 -5.36
C GLY A 373 11.84 25.15 -5.27
N GLU A 374 12.40 25.04 -4.05
CA GLU A 374 13.79 24.57 -3.88
C GLU A 374 13.94 23.09 -4.29
N MET A 375 12.97 22.25 -3.94
CA MET A 375 12.98 20.82 -4.29
C MET A 375 12.78 20.58 -5.80
N PHE A 376 11.85 21.30 -6.43
CA PHE A 376 11.61 21.26 -7.87
C PHE A 376 12.85 21.70 -8.65
N ASN A 377 13.51 22.78 -8.25
CA ASN A 377 14.78 23.22 -8.85
C ASN A 377 15.90 22.17 -8.68
N ALA A 378 15.98 21.52 -7.50
CA ALA A 378 16.93 20.43 -7.27
C ALA A 378 16.65 19.18 -8.12
N GLY A 379 15.37 18.92 -8.44
CA GLY A 379 14.92 17.86 -9.34
C GLY A 379 15.26 18.14 -10.81
N GLN A 380 14.95 19.35 -11.29
CA GLN A 380 15.34 19.78 -12.63
C GLN A 380 16.87 19.70 -12.82
N ALA A 381 17.64 20.13 -11.82
CA ALA A 381 19.10 20.03 -11.82
C ALA A 381 19.60 18.57 -11.79
N ALA A 382 18.92 17.67 -11.07
CA ALA A 382 19.26 16.24 -11.04
C ALA A 382 19.10 15.58 -12.41
N PHE A 383 17.96 15.76 -13.07
CA PHE A 383 17.75 15.29 -14.45
C PHE A 383 18.78 15.87 -15.43
N THR A 384 18.95 17.20 -15.40
CA THR A 384 19.85 17.92 -16.29
C THR A 384 21.30 17.44 -16.15
N ALA A 385 21.73 17.11 -14.94
CA ALA A 385 23.06 16.56 -14.67
C ALA A 385 23.24 15.13 -15.23
N ALA A 386 22.21 14.28 -15.17
CA ALA A 386 22.27 12.92 -15.74
C ALA A 386 22.31 12.93 -17.28
N LEU A 387 21.48 13.77 -17.91
CA LEU A 387 21.42 13.95 -19.36
C LEU A 387 22.73 14.57 -19.90
N ASN A 388 23.17 15.70 -19.34
CA ASN A 388 24.42 16.35 -19.76
C ASN A 388 25.67 15.54 -19.39
N GLY A 389 25.57 14.65 -18.40
CA GLY A 389 26.59 13.65 -18.08
C GLY A 389 26.72 12.52 -19.11
N GLY A 390 25.79 12.42 -20.08
CA GLY A 390 25.86 11.48 -21.19
C GLY A 390 25.42 10.05 -20.86
N LEU A 391 24.62 9.85 -19.79
CA LEU A 391 24.14 8.50 -19.41
C LEU A 391 23.15 7.92 -20.44
N PHE A 392 22.29 8.77 -20.99
CA PHE A 392 21.21 8.40 -21.89
C PHE A 392 20.96 9.48 -22.95
N THR A 393 20.35 9.07 -24.05
CA THR A 393 19.86 9.96 -25.12
C THR A 393 18.39 10.35 -24.90
N ILE A 394 17.90 11.35 -25.65
CA ILE A 394 16.47 11.68 -25.61
C ILE A 394 15.63 10.53 -26.18
N ASP A 395 16.13 9.80 -27.19
CA ASP A 395 15.50 8.60 -27.75
C ASP A 395 15.36 7.48 -26.71
N ASP A 396 16.37 7.25 -25.86
CA ASP A 396 16.31 6.27 -24.76
C ASP A 396 15.21 6.65 -23.76
N LEU A 397 15.12 7.93 -23.40
CA LEU A 397 14.09 8.47 -22.51
C LEU A 397 12.69 8.33 -23.11
N ALA A 398 12.52 8.76 -24.36
CA ALA A 398 11.26 8.69 -25.10
C ALA A 398 10.71 7.26 -25.15
N ALA A 399 11.58 6.28 -25.39
CA ALA A 399 11.24 4.86 -25.46
C ALA A 399 11.17 4.15 -24.09
N GLY A 400 11.15 4.88 -22.97
CA GLY A 400 11.00 4.31 -21.62
C GLY A 400 12.20 3.48 -21.12
N ASN A 401 13.37 3.60 -21.76
CA ASN A 401 14.60 2.86 -21.42
C ASN A 401 15.43 3.54 -20.32
N VAL A 402 14.95 4.67 -19.79
CA VAL A 402 15.54 5.36 -18.64
C VAL A 402 14.60 5.24 -17.43
N ALA A 403 15.16 5.03 -16.25
CA ALA A 403 14.46 5.16 -14.97
C ALA A 403 15.28 5.98 -13.97
N VAL A 404 14.61 6.47 -12.93
CA VAL A 404 15.25 7.12 -11.79
C VAL A 404 14.84 6.43 -10.50
N VAL A 405 15.83 5.98 -9.73
CA VAL A 405 15.65 5.48 -8.36
C VAL A 405 15.89 6.63 -7.39
N LEU A 406 14.91 6.95 -6.54
CA LEU A 406 14.93 8.12 -5.66
C LEU A 406 14.14 7.91 -4.37
N ALA A 407 14.29 8.82 -3.42
CA ALA A 407 13.51 8.82 -2.17
C ALA A 407 12.05 9.25 -2.45
N PRO A 408 11.04 8.62 -1.82
CA PRO A 408 9.63 8.99 -2.01
C PRO A 408 9.33 10.43 -1.57
N TYR A 409 8.36 11.10 -2.21
CA TYR A 409 8.01 12.50 -1.91
C TYR A 409 7.60 12.74 -0.45
N TYR A 410 7.06 11.69 0.20
CA TYR A 410 6.60 11.69 1.58
C TYR A 410 7.72 11.43 2.60
N THR A 411 8.98 11.32 2.18
CA THR A 411 10.13 11.29 3.11
C THR A 411 10.72 12.68 3.31
N ASN A 412 11.54 12.86 4.37
CA ASN A 412 12.06 14.16 4.76
C ASN A 412 13.59 14.20 4.79
N LEU A 413 14.20 15.02 3.94
CA LEU A 413 15.62 15.35 4.01
C LEU A 413 15.97 15.91 5.41
N LEU A 414 16.98 15.33 6.05
CA LEU A 414 17.42 15.68 7.41
C LEU A 414 16.29 15.59 8.47
N ASN A 415 15.30 14.70 8.27
CA ASN A 415 14.08 14.58 9.09
C ASN A 415 13.25 15.89 9.22
N THR A 416 13.56 16.90 8.39
CA THR A 416 13.09 18.30 8.56
C THR A 416 12.45 18.86 7.30
N TYR A 417 13.00 18.59 6.12
CA TYR A 417 12.57 19.23 4.86
C TYR A 417 11.86 18.22 3.95
N SER A 418 10.59 18.48 3.65
CA SER A 418 9.79 17.59 2.80
C SER A 418 10.30 17.58 1.35
N LEU A 419 10.33 16.40 0.73
CA LEU A 419 10.79 16.20 -0.66
C LEU A 419 9.73 16.52 -1.73
N VAL A 420 8.54 16.99 -1.32
CA VAL A 420 7.46 17.43 -2.22
C VAL A 420 7.98 18.42 -3.27
N GLY A 421 7.73 18.11 -4.55
CA GLY A 421 8.22 18.82 -5.73
C GLY A 421 9.51 18.27 -6.36
N PHE A 422 10.32 17.44 -5.68
CA PHE A 422 11.57 16.93 -6.26
C PHE A 422 11.34 16.02 -7.49
N ILE A 423 10.36 15.12 -7.40
CA ILE A 423 9.98 14.23 -8.52
C ILE A 423 9.43 15.07 -9.68
N ASP A 424 8.56 16.04 -9.39
CA ASP A 424 7.96 16.93 -10.40
C ASP A 424 9.02 17.74 -11.16
N GLY A 425 10.12 18.12 -10.51
CA GLY A 425 11.26 18.76 -11.16
C GLY A 425 11.97 17.84 -12.17
N ILE A 426 12.14 16.56 -11.85
CA ILE A 426 12.74 15.56 -12.76
C ILE A 426 11.81 15.30 -13.95
N VAL A 427 10.53 15.09 -13.67
CA VAL A 427 9.45 14.86 -14.65
C VAL A 427 9.36 16.03 -15.63
N SER A 428 9.23 17.25 -15.11
CA SER A 428 9.13 18.49 -15.90
C SER A 428 10.37 18.75 -16.78
N ALA A 429 11.57 18.48 -16.28
CA ALA A 429 12.79 18.63 -17.07
C ALA A 429 12.90 17.54 -18.17
N GLY A 430 12.46 16.31 -17.88
CA GLY A 430 12.33 15.23 -18.87
C GLY A 430 11.35 15.56 -19.99
N GLN A 431 10.15 16.03 -19.63
CA GLN A 431 9.15 16.50 -20.60
C GLN A 431 9.71 17.63 -21.46
N THR A 432 10.30 18.66 -20.84
CA THR A 432 10.92 19.79 -21.53
C THR A 432 11.99 19.32 -22.53
N ALA A 433 12.79 18.31 -22.18
CA ALA A 433 13.84 17.77 -23.07
C ALA A 433 13.27 16.99 -24.27
N LEU A 434 12.18 16.24 -24.06
CA LEU A 434 11.45 15.54 -25.13
C LEU A 434 10.75 16.52 -26.09
N GLU A 435 10.08 17.54 -25.56
CA GLU A 435 9.40 18.58 -26.35
C GLU A 435 10.39 19.38 -27.21
N ASN A 436 11.56 19.74 -26.65
CA ASN A 436 12.63 20.40 -27.41
C ASN A 436 13.25 19.51 -28.50
N ALA A 437 13.15 18.18 -28.40
CA ALA A 437 13.54 17.24 -29.43
C ALA A 437 12.41 16.96 -30.47
N GLY A 438 11.22 17.55 -30.28
CA GLY A 438 10.09 17.45 -31.21
C GLY A 438 9.11 16.31 -30.93
N TYR A 439 9.19 15.65 -29.77
CA TYR A 439 8.14 14.73 -29.32
C TYR A 439 6.92 15.51 -28.79
N THR A 440 5.72 14.93 -28.91
CA THR A 440 4.44 15.57 -28.55
C THR A 440 3.57 14.63 -27.74
N GLY A 441 2.89 15.13 -26.70
CA GLY A 441 2.10 14.28 -25.81
C GLY A 441 3.01 13.36 -25.00
N VAL A 442 3.91 13.99 -24.22
CA VAL A 442 4.99 13.31 -23.49
C VAL A 442 5.00 13.74 -22.03
N THR A 443 5.31 12.80 -21.14
CA THR A 443 5.23 12.99 -19.68
C THR A 443 6.60 13.04 -19.01
N GLY A 444 7.69 12.96 -19.77
CA GLY A 444 9.07 12.98 -19.25
C GLY A 444 9.49 11.65 -18.63
N PHE A 445 8.84 11.23 -17.56
CA PHE A 445 8.98 9.92 -16.92
C PHE A 445 7.60 9.40 -16.52
N THR A 446 7.25 8.17 -16.90
CA THR A 446 6.03 7.52 -16.39
C THR A 446 6.25 7.01 -14.96
N ILE A 447 5.17 6.68 -14.25
CA ILE A 447 5.18 6.01 -12.95
C ILE A 447 6.03 4.74 -12.93
N ASN A 448 6.07 3.98 -14.04
CA ASN A 448 6.89 2.77 -14.20
C ASN A 448 8.39 3.08 -14.36
N ASN A 449 8.77 4.34 -14.54
CA ASN A 449 10.15 4.82 -14.59
C ASN A 449 10.57 5.61 -13.33
N ILE A 450 9.64 5.90 -12.40
CA ILE A 450 9.87 6.66 -11.16
C ILE A 450 9.93 5.69 -9.98
N LEU A 451 11.10 5.11 -9.75
CA LEU A 451 11.33 4.02 -8.80
C LEU A 451 11.57 4.58 -7.38
N GLN A 452 10.48 4.89 -6.69
CA GLN A 452 10.51 5.39 -5.31
C GLN A 452 10.91 4.29 -4.32
N ILE A 453 12.04 4.46 -3.62
CA ILE A 453 12.55 3.50 -2.63
C ILE A 453 12.85 4.15 -1.27
N ARG A 454 12.20 3.63 -0.23
CA ARG A 454 12.27 4.11 1.16
C ARG A 454 13.55 3.66 1.88
N ASN A 455 14.73 4.04 1.36
CA ASN A 455 16.02 3.67 1.95
C ASN A 455 16.79 4.91 2.45
N PRO A 456 17.32 4.94 3.69
CA PRO A 456 18.06 6.08 4.25
C PRO A 456 19.24 6.63 3.41
N TRP A 457 19.76 5.84 2.46
CA TRP A 457 20.81 6.30 1.55
C TRP A 457 20.31 7.27 0.47
N THR A 458 19.07 7.15 -0.01
CA THR A 458 18.55 8.01 -1.10
C THR A 458 18.25 9.43 -0.63
N TRP A 459 17.82 9.63 0.62
CA TRP A 459 17.46 10.96 1.16
C TRP A 459 18.52 11.60 2.06
N GLY A 460 19.73 11.04 2.07
CA GLY A 460 20.88 11.57 2.82
C GLY A 460 20.87 11.12 4.27
N SER A 461 21.70 10.11 4.58
CA SER A 461 21.92 9.61 5.94
C SER A 461 22.37 10.72 6.91
N ASN A 462 22.21 10.49 8.23
CA ASN A 462 22.46 11.38 9.38
C ASN A 462 23.85 12.10 9.45
N THR A 463 24.67 11.98 8.42
CA THR A 463 26.02 12.54 8.26
C THR A 463 26.18 13.50 7.08
N GLY A 464 25.20 13.62 6.16
CA GLY A 464 25.39 14.35 4.88
C GLY A 464 24.13 15.04 4.34
N ALA A 465 24.24 16.34 4.06
CA ALA A 465 23.13 17.18 3.56
C ALA A 465 22.98 17.12 2.02
N ALA A 466 22.85 15.91 1.46
CA ALA A 466 22.66 15.73 0.03
C ALA A 466 21.65 14.62 -0.30
N LEU A 467 20.62 15.00 -1.07
CA LEU A 467 19.64 14.11 -1.67
C LEU A 467 20.29 13.35 -2.83
N THR A 468 20.06 12.05 -2.91
CA THR A 468 20.69 11.14 -3.87
C THR A 468 19.63 10.47 -4.74
N SER A 469 19.76 10.68 -6.05
CA SER A 469 19.04 9.92 -7.09
C SER A 469 20.02 9.05 -7.86
N VAL A 470 19.54 7.94 -8.42
CA VAL A 470 20.32 7.09 -9.32
C VAL A 470 19.54 6.94 -10.61
N PHE A 471 20.06 7.51 -11.69
CA PHE A 471 19.51 7.33 -13.02
C PHE A 471 20.08 6.03 -13.62
N ILE A 472 19.24 5.27 -14.31
CA ILE A 472 19.56 3.98 -14.91
C ILE A 472 19.11 4.00 -16.36
N ASN A 473 19.97 3.59 -17.28
CA ASN A 473 19.67 3.38 -18.70
C ASN A 473 19.85 1.89 -19.02
N VAL A 474 18.84 1.26 -19.60
CA VAL A 474 18.89 -0.15 -20.04
C VAL A 474 18.90 -0.21 -21.56
N ASN A 475 19.85 -0.93 -22.14
CA ASN A 475 19.93 -1.07 -23.58
C ASN A 475 18.69 -1.83 -24.10
N SER A 476 17.88 -1.14 -24.92
CA SER A 476 16.61 -1.65 -25.46
C SER A 476 16.72 -3.01 -26.14
N VAL A 477 17.77 -3.24 -26.95
CA VAL A 477 18.01 -4.53 -27.62
C VAL A 477 18.28 -5.64 -26.60
N SER A 478 19.08 -5.39 -25.57
CA SER A 478 19.31 -6.35 -24.48
C SER A 478 18.03 -6.68 -23.71
N ARG A 479 17.17 -5.67 -23.46
CA ARG A 479 15.89 -5.80 -22.77
C ARG A 479 14.89 -6.63 -23.58
N ILE A 480 14.78 -6.36 -24.88
CA ILE A 480 13.94 -7.13 -25.81
C ILE A 480 14.43 -8.58 -25.89
N ASN A 481 15.74 -8.81 -26.05
CA ASN A 481 16.32 -10.15 -26.13
C ASN A 481 16.06 -10.94 -24.84
N TYR A 482 16.24 -10.32 -23.67
CA TYR A 482 15.95 -10.93 -22.37
C TYR A 482 14.46 -11.29 -22.23
N LEU A 483 13.55 -10.34 -22.48
CA LEU A 483 12.11 -10.53 -22.26
C LEU A 483 11.44 -11.46 -23.29
N SER A 484 12.05 -11.67 -24.45
CA SER A 484 11.56 -12.60 -25.49
C SER A 484 12.27 -13.95 -25.54
N ALA A 485 13.27 -14.20 -24.67
CA ALA A 485 13.95 -15.47 -24.60
C ALA A 485 13.07 -16.56 -23.95
N ALA A 486 13.09 -17.77 -24.52
CA ALA A 486 12.40 -18.93 -23.95
C ALA A 486 13.04 -19.48 -22.66
N SER A 487 14.24 -19.01 -22.33
CA SER A 487 14.88 -19.11 -21.02
C SER A 487 15.50 -17.75 -20.76
N ARG A 488 15.08 -17.06 -19.72
CA ARG A 488 15.68 -15.80 -19.30
C ARG A 488 17.07 -16.09 -18.69
N ASP A 489 17.95 -15.11 -18.84
CA ASP A 489 19.28 -15.07 -18.22
C ASP A 489 19.67 -13.61 -18.04
N ILE A 490 19.57 -13.16 -16.79
CA ILE A 490 19.78 -11.79 -16.34
C ILE A 490 21.17 -11.24 -16.72
N ALA A 491 22.16 -12.12 -16.95
CA ALA A 491 23.52 -11.75 -17.36
C ALA A 491 23.56 -10.95 -18.68
N ASN A 492 22.56 -11.16 -19.54
CA ASN A 492 22.46 -10.57 -20.87
C ASN A 492 21.85 -9.16 -20.89
N LEU A 493 21.25 -8.69 -19.79
CA LEU A 493 20.81 -7.31 -19.68
C LEU A 493 22.04 -6.38 -19.66
N VAL A 494 22.08 -5.42 -20.58
CA VAL A 494 23.13 -4.41 -20.64
C VAL A 494 22.58 -3.11 -20.07
N MET A 495 23.16 -2.65 -18.96
CA MET A 495 22.69 -1.52 -18.19
C MET A 495 23.85 -0.59 -17.82
N THR A 496 23.59 0.70 -17.86
CA THR A 496 24.46 1.74 -17.29
C THR A 496 23.69 2.55 -16.27
N GLY A 497 24.40 3.24 -15.39
CA GLY A 497 23.75 4.14 -14.44
C GLY A 497 24.70 5.17 -13.84
N MET A 498 24.11 6.19 -13.23
CA MET A 498 24.81 7.34 -12.67
C MET A 498 24.14 7.77 -11.36
N GLN A 499 24.94 7.86 -10.30
CA GLN A 499 24.51 8.52 -9.06
C GLN A 499 24.54 10.04 -9.27
N VAL A 500 23.47 10.75 -8.90
CA VAL A 500 23.37 12.20 -8.95
C VAL A 500 22.99 12.74 -7.57
N LYS A 501 23.83 13.64 -7.04
CA LYS A 501 23.70 14.21 -5.69
C LYS A 501 23.31 15.67 -5.76
N SER A 502 22.15 16.03 -5.21
CA SER A 502 21.69 17.41 -5.04
C SER A 502 21.94 17.84 -3.59
N ALA A 503 22.88 18.76 -3.39
CA ALA A 503 23.33 19.23 -2.09
C ALA A 503 22.49 20.40 -1.57
N PHE A 504 22.24 20.41 -0.25
CA PHE A 504 21.41 21.39 0.44
C PHE A 504 22.15 22.02 1.63
N ASN A 505 21.80 23.25 1.99
CA ASN A 505 22.26 23.87 3.22
C ASN A 505 21.41 23.38 4.40
N LYS A 506 21.99 22.53 5.26
CA LYS A 506 21.33 21.92 6.43
C LYS A 506 20.67 22.90 7.42
N ASN A 507 21.07 24.18 7.42
CA ASN A 507 20.54 25.19 8.34
C ASN A 507 19.35 25.97 7.72
N THR A 508 19.12 25.87 6.41
CA THR A 508 18.12 26.69 5.70
C THR A 508 17.21 25.90 4.74
N GLY A 509 17.48 24.62 4.50
CA GLY A 509 16.72 23.77 3.59
C GLY A 509 16.86 24.13 2.11
N LYS A 510 17.75 25.08 1.77
CA LYS A 510 17.93 25.57 0.40
C LYS A 510 18.85 24.67 -0.41
N TYR A 511 18.48 24.45 -1.66
CA TYR A 511 19.31 23.79 -2.65
C TYR A 511 20.56 24.64 -2.97
N SER A 512 21.68 24.00 -3.25
CA SER A 512 22.97 24.70 -3.44
C SER A 512 23.73 24.29 -4.71
N SER A 513 23.76 22.99 -5.05
CA SER A 513 24.43 22.47 -6.23
C SER A 513 24.06 21.01 -6.48
N THR A 514 24.14 20.57 -7.74
CA THR A 514 24.02 19.16 -8.12
C THR A 514 25.35 18.68 -8.70
N THR A 515 25.75 17.45 -8.36
CA THR A 515 26.93 16.77 -8.88
C THR A 515 26.55 15.42 -9.47
N ALA A 516 26.88 15.23 -10.75
CA ALA A 516 26.85 13.92 -11.41
C ALA A 516 28.07 13.08 -11.01
N GLY A 517 27.86 11.79 -10.74
CA GLY A 517 28.91 10.79 -10.63
C GLY A 517 29.42 10.32 -11.99
N ALA A 518 30.31 9.33 -11.99
CA ALA A 518 30.69 8.64 -13.22
C ALA A 518 29.53 7.78 -13.76
N ILE A 519 29.49 7.58 -15.08
CA ILE A 519 28.69 6.50 -15.68
C ILE A 519 29.37 5.17 -15.28
N ILE A 520 28.63 4.31 -14.60
CA ILE A 520 29.08 2.95 -14.26
C ILE A 520 28.36 1.95 -15.17
N ASN A 521 29.06 0.91 -15.61
CA ASN A 521 28.44 -0.25 -16.24
C ASN A 521 27.76 -1.08 -15.14
N ALA A 522 26.45 -0.92 -15.03
CA ALA A 522 25.61 -1.52 -14.00
C ALA A 522 25.06 -2.91 -14.40
N SER A 523 25.37 -3.39 -15.62
CA SER A 523 24.89 -4.68 -16.15
C SER A 523 25.12 -5.82 -15.14
N PRO A 524 24.13 -6.70 -14.89
CA PRO A 524 24.24 -7.83 -13.95
C PRO A 524 25.53 -8.65 -14.08
N SER A 525 25.99 -8.91 -15.31
CA SER A 525 27.24 -9.61 -15.61
C SER A 525 28.51 -8.96 -15.03
N ASN A 526 28.48 -7.69 -14.63
CA ASN A 526 29.60 -6.99 -13.98
C ASN A 526 29.53 -6.99 -12.44
N ILE A 527 28.45 -7.43 -11.81
CA ILE A 527 28.31 -7.48 -10.34
C ILE A 527 29.38 -8.36 -9.70
N ALA A 528 29.84 -9.40 -10.40
CA ALA A 528 30.95 -10.29 -10.02
C ALA A 528 32.21 -9.57 -9.52
N SER A 529 32.46 -8.37 -10.04
CA SER A 529 33.63 -7.55 -9.72
C SER A 529 33.59 -6.91 -8.33
N GLY A 530 32.44 -6.95 -7.63
CA GLY A 530 32.19 -6.16 -6.42
C GLY A 530 32.29 -4.64 -6.62
N THR A 531 32.43 -4.17 -7.87
CA THR A 531 32.69 -2.75 -8.18
C THR A 531 31.41 -1.96 -8.42
N VAL A 532 30.29 -2.65 -8.71
CA VAL A 532 28.96 -2.07 -8.96
C VAL A 532 28.20 -1.84 -7.63
N LEU A 533 28.19 -2.83 -6.75
CA LEU A 533 27.49 -2.78 -5.47
C LEU A 533 28.41 -2.28 -4.34
N GLY A 534 27.83 -1.55 -3.37
CA GLY A 534 28.52 -1.16 -2.14
C GLY A 534 29.18 0.23 -2.13
N GLY A 535 28.94 1.08 -3.14
CA GLY A 535 29.25 2.51 -3.02
C GLY A 535 29.59 3.29 -4.29
N ASN A 536 30.09 2.63 -5.34
CA ASN A 536 30.51 3.32 -6.58
C ASN A 536 29.36 3.62 -7.55
N PHE A 537 28.35 2.74 -7.62
CA PHE A 537 27.11 2.97 -8.34
C PHE A 537 25.92 3.04 -7.37
N ALA A 538 25.65 1.95 -6.67
CA ALA A 538 24.52 1.84 -5.73
C ALA A 538 24.81 0.87 -4.58
N ILE A 539 23.93 0.87 -3.57
CA ILE A 539 23.78 -0.22 -2.60
C ILE A 539 22.80 -1.28 -3.15
N PRO A 540 22.87 -2.56 -2.72
CA PRO A 540 22.00 -3.65 -3.20
C PRO A 540 20.53 -3.26 -3.37
N ALA A 541 19.88 -2.72 -2.34
CA ALA A 541 18.49 -2.26 -2.40
C ALA A 541 18.16 -1.32 -3.58
N VAL A 542 19.05 -0.38 -3.89
CA VAL A 542 18.87 0.64 -4.94
C VAL A 542 19.21 0.08 -6.33
N ALA A 543 20.16 -0.85 -6.41
CA ALA A 543 20.45 -1.58 -7.65
C ALA A 543 19.32 -2.56 -7.99
N GLY A 544 18.87 -3.34 -7.01
CA GLY A 544 17.85 -4.38 -7.11
C GLY A 544 16.50 -3.89 -7.63
N ILE A 545 15.99 -2.74 -7.16
CA ILE A 545 14.76 -2.15 -7.75
C ILE A 545 14.96 -1.72 -9.21
N GLY A 546 16.17 -1.28 -9.56
CA GLY A 546 16.57 -1.00 -10.95
C GLY A 546 16.66 -2.27 -11.82
N TYR A 547 17.18 -3.38 -11.27
CA TYR A 547 17.19 -4.68 -11.95
C TYR A 547 15.78 -5.23 -12.13
N ALA A 548 14.94 -5.16 -11.09
CA ALA A 548 13.54 -5.58 -11.13
C ALA A 548 12.76 -4.83 -12.23
N TRP A 549 12.91 -3.50 -12.32
CA TRP A 549 12.35 -2.70 -13.40
C TRP A 549 12.92 -3.09 -14.78
N ALA A 550 14.24 -3.18 -14.92
CA ALA A 550 14.87 -3.48 -16.21
C ALA A 550 14.43 -4.84 -16.76
N ALA A 551 14.33 -5.84 -15.89
CA ALA A 551 13.90 -7.20 -16.18
C ALA A 551 12.36 -7.41 -16.21
N ASN A 552 11.56 -6.33 -16.10
CA ASN A 552 10.09 -6.38 -16.11
C ASN A 552 9.50 -7.33 -15.05
N ALA A 553 9.92 -7.15 -13.79
CA ALA A 553 9.27 -7.76 -12.64
C ALA A 553 7.82 -7.27 -12.48
N PRO A 554 6.93 -8.01 -11.80
CA PRO A 554 5.58 -7.56 -11.49
C PRO A 554 5.58 -6.19 -10.79
N TYR A 555 4.70 -5.26 -11.20
CA TYR A 555 4.62 -3.95 -10.57
C TYR A 555 4.28 -4.06 -9.07
N SER A 556 3.46 -5.04 -8.69
CA SER A 556 3.18 -5.41 -7.30
C SER A 556 4.45 -5.73 -6.49
N TYR A 557 5.45 -6.39 -7.08
CA TYR A 557 6.75 -6.61 -6.46
C TYR A 557 7.55 -5.30 -6.35
N ILE A 558 7.67 -4.53 -7.43
CA ILE A 558 8.40 -3.24 -7.46
C ILE A 558 7.85 -2.28 -6.41
N ARG A 559 6.53 -2.17 -6.31
CA ARG A 559 5.79 -1.41 -5.28
C ARG A 559 6.11 -1.91 -3.87
N THR A 560 6.17 -3.22 -3.68
CA THR A 560 6.51 -3.86 -2.39
C THR A 560 7.95 -3.51 -1.99
N ILE A 561 8.96 -3.76 -2.83
CA ILE A 561 10.36 -3.45 -2.49
C ILE A 561 10.64 -1.95 -2.37
N GLY A 562 9.92 -1.11 -3.13
CA GLY A 562 9.95 0.35 -3.00
C GLY A 562 9.47 0.82 -1.62
N ARG A 563 8.39 0.20 -1.09
CA ARG A 563 7.94 0.41 0.30
C ARG A 563 8.91 -0.20 1.31
N VAL A 564 9.40 -1.44 1.12
CA VAL A 564 10.34 -2.14 2.03
C VAL A 564 11.67 -1.39 2.18
N GLY A 565 12.12 -0.68 1.13
CA GLY A 565 13.44 -0.03 1.12
C GLY A 565 14.61 -1.00 0.87
N CYS A 566 14.33 -2.27 0.55
CA CYS A 566 15.29 -3.35 0.32
C CYS A 566 14.65 -4.48 -0.52
N ILE A 567 15.48 -5.31 -1.15
CA ILE A 567 15.07 -6.53 -1.85
C ILE A 567 14.81 -7.74 -0.93
N CYS A 568 15.15 -7.65 0.36
CA CYS A 568 15.10 -8.77 1.31
C CYS A 568 13.68 -9.17 1.77
N SER A 569 12.69 -9.04 0.88
CA SER A 569 11.28 -9.34 1.15
C SER A 569 10.57 -10.01 -0.04
N THR A 570 11.34 -10.66 -0.93
CA THR A 570 10.82 -11.56 -1.97
C THR A 570 9.98 -12.67 -1.36
N ARG A 571 10.45 -13.29 -0.27
CA ARG A 571 9.72 -14.28 0.54
C ARG A 571 8.34 -13.77 0.98
N GLU A 572 8.27 -12.55 1.53
CA GLU A 572 7.02 -11.94 1.96
C GLU A 572 6.07 -11.65 0.79
N TYR A 573 6.60 -11.19 -0.35
CA TYR A 573 5.82 -10.94 -1.56
C TYR A 573 5.26 -12.25 -2.16
N ASP A 574 6.09 -13.27 -2.32
CA ASP A 574 5.71 -14.56 -2.88
C ASP A 574 4.76 -15.33 -1.95
N LEU A 575 4.96 -15.26 -0.62
CA LEU A 575 3.97 -15.75 0.36
C LEU A 575 2.61 -15.04 0.22
N SER A 576 2.60 -13.71 0.02
CA SER A 576 1.34 -12.98 -0.15
C SER A 576 0.61 -13.38 -1.43
N THR A 577 1.28 -13.32 -2.58
CA THR A 577 0.65 -13.62 -3.87
C THR A 577 0.18 -15.06 -3.97
N TYR A 578 0.98 -16.04 -3.53
CA TYR A 578 0.59 -17.44 -3.56
C TYR A 578 -0.59 -17.73 -2.61
N LEU A 579 -0.54 -17.25 -1.36
CA LEU A 579 -1.63 -17.52 -0.41
C LEU A 579 -2.93 -16.77 -0.77
N GLN A 580 -2.83 -15.60 -1.41
CA GLN A 580 -3.99 -14.90 -1.98
C GLN A 580 -4.61 -15.66 -3.17
N GLU A 581 -3.81 -16.28 -4.05
CA GLU A 581 -4.31 -17.13 -5.15
C GLU A 581 -4.99 -18.41 -4.63
N GLN A 582 -4.39 -19.08 -3.64
CA GLN A 582 -4.92 -20.34 -3.10
C GLN A 582 -6.12 -20.15 -2.16
N TYR A 583 -6.22 -19.01 -1.47
CA TYR A 583 -7.25 -18.75 -0.46
C TYR A 583 -7.95 -17.39 -0.61
N PRO A 584 -8.53 -17.08 -1.78
CA PRO A 584 -9.16 -15.78 -2.05
C PRO A 584 -10.35 -15.50 -1.12
N LEU A 585 -10.58 -14.21 -0.86
CA LEU A 585 -11.63 -13.71 0.03
C LEU A 585 -13.03 -13.86 -0.57
N GLY A 586 -13.98 -14.29 0.26
CA GLY A 586 -15.42 -14.22 0.00
C GLY A 586 -16.07 -12.89 0.45
N PRO A 587 -17.39 -12.75 0.28
CA PRO A 587 -18.12 -11.55 0.68
C PRO A 587 -18.06 -11.29 2.20
N ASN A 588 -17.71 -10.06 2.57
CA ASN A 588 -17.48 -9.62 3.96
C ASN A 588 -16.29 -10.32 4.66
N GLU A 589 -15.40 -10.96 3.90
CA GLU A 589 -14.15 -11.53 4.42
C GLU A 589 -12.97 -10.56 4.21
N ARG A 590 -12.01 -10.61 5.13
CA ARG A 590 -10.71 -9.94 5.02
C ARG A 590 -9.59 -10.80 5.59
N TYR A 591 -8.36 -10.55 5.14
CA TYR A 591 -7.18 -11.18 5.73
C TYR A 591 -6.87 -10.55 7.09
N PHE A 592 -6.57 -11.42 8.05
CA PHE A 592 -5.90 -11.11 9.30
C PHE A 592 -4.57 -11.88 9.25
N LEU A 593 -3.45 -11.21 9.52
CA LEU A 593 -2.12 -11.80 9.41
C LEU A 593 -1.35 -11.71 10.71
N LEU A 594 -1.06 -12.84 11.33
CA LEU A 594 -0.13 -12.91 12.46
C LEU A 594 1.22 -13.31 11.90
N ALA A 595 2.12 -12.34 11.77
CA ALA A 595 3.51 -12.60 11.46
C ALA A 595 4.18 -13.21 12.69
N LEU A 596 4.73 -14.42 12.52
CA LEU A 596 5.51 -15.14 13.53
C LEU A 596 6.97 -14.76 13.32
N THR A 597 7.32 -13.60 13.89
CA THR A 597 8.60 -12.91 13.67
C THR A 597 9.76 -13.65 14.33
N GLY A 598 10.98 -13.31 13.92
CA GLY A 598 12.22 -13.80 14.53
C GLY A 598 13.10 -12.66 15.01
N ALA A 599 14.08 -12.97 15.86
CA ALA A 599 14.94 -11.99 16.53
C ALA A 599 15.75 -11.03 15.63
N GLY A 600 15.76 -11.23 14.31
CA GLY A 600 16.42 -10.38 13.31
C GLY A 600 15.48 -9.61 12.37
N GLU A 601 14.16 -9.64 12.59
CA GLU A 601 13.20 -8.93 11.73
C GLU A 601 13.18 -7.42 11.97
N THR A 602 12.75 -6.68 10.95
CA THR A 602 12.66 -5.23 10.96
C THR A 602 11.40 -4.75 10.23
N ASN A 603 11.12 -3.45 10.30
CA ASN A 603 10.06 -2.76 9.55
C ASN A 603 10.05 -3.00 8.03
N ARG A 604 11.13 -3.54 7.48
CA ARG A 604 11.28 -4.01 6.10
C ARG A 604 10.39 -5.22 5.83
N GLN A 605 10.54 -6.31 6.60
CA GLN A 605 9.70 -7.50 6.49
C GLN A 605 8.23 -7.17 6.75
N ILE A 606 7.97 -6.33 7.76
CA ILE A 606 6.63 -5.83 8.11
C ILE A 606 6.01 -5.10 6.91
N SER A 607 6.72 -4.12 6.32
CA SER A 607 6.28 -3.39 5.12
C SER A 607 6.06 -4.29 3.91
N GLY A 608 6.83 -5.38 3.77
CA GLY A 608 6.63 -6.38 2.72
C GLY A 608 5.28 -7.10 2.86
N ARG A 609 5.01 -7.61 4.08
CA ARG A 609 3.77 -8.32 4.40
C ARG A 609 2.55 -7.42 4.28
N THR A 610 2.59 -6.21 4.81
CA THR A 610 1.44 -5.28 4.76
C THR A 610 1.16 -4.77 3.35
N THR A 611 2.20 -4.46 2.56
CA THR A 611 2.04 -4.07 1.15
C THR A 611 1.50 -5.22 0.29
N GLY A 612 1.94 -6.46 0.53
CA GLY A 612 1.47 -7.64 -0.21
C GLY A 612 0.04 -8.06 0.13
N PHE A 613 -0.23 -8.35 1.41
CA PHE A 613 -1.53 -8.88 1.85
C PHE A 613 -2.64 -7.84 1.93
N GLY A 614 -2.34 -6.54 2.00
CA GLY A 614 -3.34 -5.49 2.21
C GLY A 614 -3.87 -5.46 3.66
N VAL A 615 -2.96 -5.48 4.63
CA VAL A 615 -3.24 -5.56 6.07
C VAL A 615 -2.42 -4.52 6.85
N SER A 616 -2.86 -4.16 8.06
CA SER A 616 -2.30 -3.07 8.87
C SER A 616 -2.53 -3.32 10.37
N PRO A 617 -1.51 -3.08 11.24
CA PRO A 617 -1.69 -2.98 12.68
C PRO A 617 -2.83 -2.04 13.07
N SER A 618 -2.87 -0.86 12.47
CA SER A 618 -3.86 0.18 12.75
C SER A 618 -5.29 -0.22 12.43
N GLN A 619 -5.47 -1.08 11.42
CA GLN A 619 -6.76 -1.69 11.08
C GLN A 619 -7.13 -2.92 11.94
N GLY A 620 -6.23 -3.37 12.83
CA GLY A 620 -6.37 -4.62 13.57
C GLY A 620 -6.22 -5.87 12.69
N THR A 621 -5.70 -5.75 11.47
CA THR A 621 -5.60 -6.85 10.49
C THR A 621 -4.18 -7.42 10.37
N TYR A 622 -3.19 -6.82 11.03
CA TYR A 622 -1.83 -7.35 11.12
C TYR A 622 -1.33 -7.33 12.55
N TYR A 623 -0.64 -8.40 12.94
CA TYR A 623 0.00 -8.57 14.24
C TYR A 623 1.45 -9.04 14.01
N ALA A 624 2.36 -8.58 14.85
CA ALA A 624 3.76 -8.99 14.83
C ALA A 624 4.12 -9.57 16.20
N MET A 625 4.32 -10.88 16.26
CA MET A 625 4.63 -11.63 17.48
C MET A 625 5.78 -12.57 17.20
N GLN A 626 6.75 -12.73 18.09
CA GLN A 626 7.82 -13.72 17.83
C GLN A 626 7.27 -15.16 17.88
N GLY A 627 7.79 -16.02 17.01
CA GLY A 627 7.39 -17.43 16.93
C GLY A 627 8.35 -18.37 17.65
N SER A 628 7.82 -19.26 18.51
CA SER A 628 8.57 -20.34 19.18
C SER A 628 9.22 -21.36 18.24
N ASN A 629 8.91 -21.35 16.94
CA ASN A 629 9.53 -22.18 15.93
C ASN A 629 9.57 -21.48 14.56
N SER A 630 10.78 -21.17 14.08
CA SER A 630 11.05 -20.42 12.85
C SER A 630 10.64 -21.13 11.55
N ALA A 631 10.27 -22.42 11.60
CA ALA A 631 9.68 -23.12 10.45
C ALA A 631 8.30 -22.54 10.03
N TYR A 632 7.60 -21.88 10.96
CA TYR A 632 6.29 -21.28 10.71
C TYR A 632 6.39 -19.75 10.67
N PRO A 633 6.49 -19.10 9.49
CA PRO A 633 6.63 -17.63 9.42
C PRO A 633 5.36 -16.84 9.71
N LEU A 634 4.17 -17.46 9.62
CA LEU A 634 2.89 -16.77 9.85
C LEU A 634 1.71 -17.71 10.11
N ILE A 635 0.68 -17.16 10.76
CA ILE A 635 -0.69 -17.69 10.71
C ILE A 635 -1.49 -16.76 9.81
N LEU A 636 -2.02 -17.29 8.71
CA LEU A 636 -2.97 -16.58 7.85
C LEU A 636 -4.38 -16.86 8.35
N ILE A 637 -5.16 -15.82 8.58
CA ILE A 637 -6.55 -15.90 9.02
C ILE A 637 -7.41 -15.24 7.93
N ILE A 638 -8.46 -15.92 7.50
CA ILE A 638 -9.55 -15.31 6.73
C ILE A 638 -10.70 -15.08 7.69
N TRP A 639 -11.06 -13.82 7.91
CA TRP A 639 -12.00 -13.40 8.94
C TRP A 639 -13.26 -12.80 8.31
N ASN A 640 -14.43 -13.27 8.72
CA ASN A 640 -15.72 -12.75 8.27
C ASN A 640 -16.30 -11.79 9.31
N GLU A 641 -16.40 -10.51 8.96
CA GLU A 641 -16.78 -9.45 9.91
C GLU A 641 -18.25 -9.52 10.33
N LEU A 642 -19.11 -10.10 9.49
CA LEU A 642 -20.54 -10.23 9.77
C LEU A 642 -20.83 -11.34 10.80
N THR A 643 -20.06 -12.44 10.78
CA THR A 643 -20.24 -13.57 11.70
C THR A 643 -19.31 -13.55 12.91
N ASN A 644 -18.25 -12.71 12.89
CA ASN A 644 -17.17 -12.69 13.88
C ASN A 644 -16.54 -14.08 14.10
N THR A 645 -16.30 -14.76 12.98
CA THR A 645 -15.61 -16.04 12.88
C THR A 645 -14.67 -16.06 11.68
N GLY A 646 -13.71 -16.98 11.67
CA GLY A 646 -12.76 -17.10 10.58
C GLY A 646 -12.13 -18.48 10.42
N ARG A 647 -11.27 -18.63 9.42
CA ARG A 647 -10.42 -19.80 9.19
C ARG A 647 -8.97 -19.42 9.41
N ALA A 648 -8.35 -19.91 10.49
CA ALA A 648 -6.94 -19.72 10.78
C ALA A 648 -6.11 -20.88 10.22
N MET A 649 -4.96 -20.56 9.60
CA MET A 649 -4.09 -21.49 8.90
C MET A 649 -2.63 -21.27 9.30
N LEU A 650 -2.02 -22.27 9.95
CA LEU A 650 -0.60 -22.25 10.31
C LEU A 650 0.22 -22.64 9.08
N ILE A 651 1.03 -21.70 8.58
CA ILE A 651 1.81 -21.87 7.36
C ILE A 651 3.24 -22.25 7.73
N GLN A 652 3.76 -23.32 7.12
CA GLN A 652 5.18 -23.67 7.12
C GLN A 652 5.83 -23.18 5.81
N TYR A 653 7.10 -22.77 5.88
CA TYR A 653 7.91 -22.40 4.72
C TYR A 653 9.30 -23.08 4.79
N ASP A 654 9.59 -23.97 3.84
CA ASP A 654 10.83 -24.75 3.76
C ASP A 654 11.64 -24.37 2.50
N ASP A 655 12.65 -23.51 2.66
CA ASP A 655 13.42 -22.92 1.56
C ASP A 655 14.48 -23.86 0.94
N VAL A 656 14.56 -25.12 1.35
CA VAL A 656 15.53 -26.09 0.83
C VAL A 656 15.37 -26.29 -0.69
N ALA A 657 14.15 -26.33 -1.21
CA ALA A 657 13.90 -26.50 -2.64
C ALA A 657 14.33 -25.26 -3.47
N ILE A 658 14.06 -24.06 -2.96
CA ILE A 658 14.50 -22.79 -3.57
C ILE A 658 16.02 -22.67 -3.52
N THR A 659 16.65 -22.99 -2.38
CA THR A 659 18.10 -23.00 -2.22
C THR A 659 18.76 -23.96 -3.22
N ALA A 660 18.23 -25.18 -3.36
CA ALA A 660 18.71 -26.15 -4.34
C ALA A 660 18.49 -25.69 -5.80
N ALA A 661 17.37 -25.03 -6.11
CA ALA A 661 17.13 -24.46 -7.45
C ALA A 661 18.16 -23.35 -7.77
N MET A 662 18.38 -22.40 -6.86
CA MET A 662 19.38 -21.35 -7.00
C MET A 662 20.81 -21.88 -7.11
N GLU A 663 21.16 -22.95 -6.38
CA GLU A 663 22.46 -23.62 -6.48
C GLU A 663 22.66 -24.32 -7.82
N ASN A 664 21.64 -25.05 -8.31
CA ASN A 664 21.68 -25.71 -9.62
C ASN A 664 21.75 -24.71 -10.78
N GLY A 665 20.99 -23.61 -10.71
CA GLY A 665 21.09 -22.45 -11.60
C GLY A 665 22.37 -21.61 -11.41
N ARG A 666 23.15 -21.91 -10.36
CA ARG A 666 24.43 -21.27 -9.98
C ARG A 666 24.34 -19.81 -9.53
N TYR A 667 23.16 -19.30 -9.19
CA TYR A 667 22.97 -17.93 -8.69
C TYR A 667 23.77 -17.66 -7.40
N THR A 668 23.81 -18.64 -6.49
CA THR A 668 24.54 -18.55 -5.21
C THR A 668 26.06 -18.69 -5.31
N SER A 669 26.57 -19.31 -6.39
CA SER A 669 27.96 -19.73 -6.55
C SER A 669 28.75 -18.94 -7.61
N THR A 670 28.13 -17.90 -8.20
CA THR A 670 28.70 -17.09 -9.28
C THR A 670 28.73 -15.60 -8.93
N ALA A 671 28.72 -14.75 -9.95
CA ALA A 671 28.67 -13.29 -9.89
C ALA A 671 27.57 -12.72 -8.97
N TYR A 672 26.48 -13.46 -8.79
CA TYR A 672 25.20 -12.92 -8.33
C TYR A 672 24.95 -13.07 -6.84
N LYS A 673 25.90 -13.58 -6.04
CA LYS A 673 25.67 -13.93 -4.62
C LYS A 673 25.00 -12.85 -3.74
N GLN A 674 25.10 -11.56 -4.06
CA GLN A 674 24.44 -10.48 -3.32
C GLN A 674 22.97 -10.22 -3.75
N GLU A 675 22.59 -10.64 -4.96
CA GLU A 675 21.28 -10.42 -5.61
C GLU A 675 20.64 -11.77 -6.05
N ALA A 676 21.20 -12.90 -5.60
CA ALA A 676 20.95 -14.24 -6.17
C ALA A 676 19.47 -14.65 -6.13
N ASP A 677 18.81 -14.31 -5.03
CA ASP A 677 17.37 -14.47 -4.80
C ASP A 677 16.56 -13.73 -5.88
N LEU A 678 16.67 -12.39 -5.95
CA LEU A 678 16.00 -11.57 -6.96
C LEU A 678 16.28 -12.07 -8.39
N PHE A 679 17.52 -12.43 -8.69
CA PHE A 679 17.93 -12.81 -10.05
C PHE A 679 17.36 -14.17 -10.46
N TRP A 680 17.29 -15.14 -9.53
CA TRP A 680 16.60 -16.40 -9.77
C TRP A 680 15.09 -16.20 -9.95
N HIS A 681 14.45 -15.34 -9.15
CA HIS A 681 13.01 -15.06 -9.33
C HIS A 681 12.70 -14.35 -10.66
N LEU A 682 13.56 -13.42 -11.10
CA LEU A 682 13.45 -12.70 -12.39
C LEU A 682 13.59 -13.61 -13.61
N ASP A 683 14.51 -14.58 -13.55
CA ASP A 683 14.83 -15.50 -14.64
C ASP A 683 13.89 -16.73 -14.67
N GLN A 684 13.69 -17.36 -13.50
CA GLN A 684 13.16 -18.72 -13.40
C GLN A 684 11.75 -18.82 -12.80
N VAL A 685 11.26 -17.80 -12.07
CA VAL A 685 9.95 -17.86 -11.39
C VAL A 685 8.91 -16.97 -12.08
N TRP A 686 9.09 -15.65 -12.04
CA TRP A 686 8.05 -14.71 -12.46
C TRP A 686 7.88 -14.64 -13.99
N GLY A 687 6.63 -14.54 -14.44
CA GLY A 687 6.28 -14.54 -15.86
C GLY A 687 6.18 -15.94 -16.47
N ASN A 688 5.78 -16.94 -15.67
CA ASN A 688 5.75 -18.37 -16.03
C ASN A 688 7.13 -18.94 -16.39
N GLY A 689 8.14 -18.65 -15.57
CA GLY A 689 9.45 -19.31 -15.69
C GLY A 689 9.40 -20.80 -15.32
N PRO A 690 10.44 -21.59 -15.65
CA PRO A 690 10.46 -23.04 -15.44
C PRO A 690 10.35 -23.47 -13.97
N ASP A 691 10.84 -22.65 -13.04
CA ASP A 691 10.79 -22.90 -11.59
C ASP A 691 9.56 -22.27 -10.91
N ALA A 692 8.59 -21.72 -11.66
CA ALA A 692 7.37 -21.13 -11.09
C ALA A 692 6.59 -22.10 -10.16
N GLY A 693 6.67 -23.41 -10.42
CA GLY A 693 6.10 -24.46 -9.57
C GLY A 693 6.89 -24.77 -8.30
N VAL A 694 8.13 -24.30 -8.16
CA VAL A 694 8.99 -24.54 -6.98
C VAL A 694 8.44 -23.79 -5.76
N LEU A 695 7.92 -22.56 -5.95
CA LEU A 695 7.31 -21.76 -4.88
C LEU A 695 6.14 -22.50 -4.20
N ALA A 696 5.32 -23.21 -4.98
CA ALA A 696 4.23 -24.03 -4.44
C ALA A 696 4.73 -25.21 -3.59
N SER A 697 5.96 -25.68 -3.80
CA SER A 697 6.51 -26.83 -3.06
C SER A 697 7.11 -26.45 -1.70
N VAL A 698 7.50 -25.19 -1.50
CA VAL A 698 8.04 -24.71 -0.21
C VAL A 698 6.97 -24.25 0.79
N ILE A 699 5.73 -24.02 0.35
CA ILE A 699 4.62 -23.55 1.20
C ILE A 699 3.72 -24.73 1.57
N THR A 700 3.45 -24.93 2.86
CA THR A 700 2.53 -25.99 3.34
C THR A 700 1.60 -25.47 4.43
N VAL A 701 0.30 -25.79 4.32
CA VAL A 701 -0.66 -25.58 5.42
C VAL A 701 -0.59 -26.79 6.35
N VAL A 702 0.08 -26.61 7.49
CA VAL A 702 0.29 -27.67 8.50
C VAL A 702 -0.93 -27.81 9.42
N LYS A 703 -1.68 -26.72 9.61
CA LYS A 703 -2.92 -26.71 10.39
C LYS A 703 -3.93 -25.76 9.76
N SER A 704 -5.20 -26.14 9.74
CA SER A 704 -6.32 -25.25 9.36
C SER A 704 -7.50 -25.51 10.30
N ILE A 705 -8.04 -24.47 10.93
CA ILE A 705 -9.14 -24.56 11.91
C ILE A 705 -10.12 -23.38 11.75
N THR A 706 -11.38 -23.61 12.09
CA THR A 706 -12.36 -22.53 12.31
C THR A 706 -12.12 -21.90 13.69
N ILE A 707 -12.16 -20.57 13.76
CA ILE A 707 -11.95 -19.78 14.98
C ILE A 707 -13.08 -18.77 15.21
N ASP A 708 -13.22 -18.35 16.46
CA ASP A 708 -14.08 -17.26 16.92
C ASP A 708 -13.24 -16.10 17.48
N GLN A 709 -13.89 -15.03 17.96
CA GLN A 709 -13.18 -13.89 18.55
C GLN A 709 -12.37 -14.28 19.79
N THR A 710 -12.85 -15.26 20.58
CA THR A 710 -12.13 -15.75 21.77
C THR A 710 -10.79 -16.37 21.39
N PHE A 711 -10.77 -17.18 20.33
CA PHE A 711 -9.55 -17.81 19.83
C PHE A 711 -8.65 -16.81 19.10
N LEU A 712 -9.20 -15.87 18.33
CA LEU A 712 -8.44 -14.77 17.71
C LEU A 712 -7.72 -13.91 18.77
N ASN A 713 -8.42 -13.53 19.84
CA ASN A 713 -7.83 -12.78 20.96
C ASN A 713 -6.69 -13.56 21.62
N TYR A 714 -6.85 -14.87 21.83
CA TYR A 714 -5.77 -15.71 22.36
C TYR A 714 -4.54 -15.71 21.42
N LEU A 715 -4.73 -15.91 20.12
CA LEU A 715 -3.62 -15.96 19.15
C LEU A 715 -2.88 -14.62 19.01
N THR A 716 -3.48 -13.51 19.42
CA THR A 716 -2.95 -12.15 19.21
C THR A 716 -2.48 -11.45 20.49
N SER A 717 -2.70 -12.05 21.67
CA SER A 717 -2.27 -11.48 22.96
C SER A 717 -0.80 -11.79 23.25
N ALA A 718 -0.10 -10.84 23.88
CA ALA A 718 1.20 -11.07 24.51
C ALA A 718 1.11 -12.11 25.65
N GLY A 719 2.25 -12.68 26.02
CA GLY A 719 2.35 -13.68 27.08
C GLY A 719 1.90 -15.11 26.68
N LEU A 720 1.66 -15.39 25.40
CA LEU A 720 1.12 -16.66 24.89
C LEU A 720 1.84 -17.14 23.62
N ASP A 721 1.94 -18.46 23.44
CA ASP A 721 2.44 -19.10 22.21
C ASP A 721 1.28 -19.42 21.24
N SER A 722 1.23 -18.69 20.13
CA SER A 722 0.23 -18.85 19.07
C SER A 722 0.46 -20.09 18.19
N ILE A 723 1.69 -20.60 18.10
CA ILE A 723 2.06 -21.83 17.38
C ILE A 723 1.61 -23.06 18.17
N GLU A 724 1.94 -23.14 19.46
CA GLU A 724 1.46 -24.22 20.35
C GLU A 724 -0.07 -24.28 20.31
N LYS A 725 -0.72 -23.11 20.43
CA LYS A 725 -2.18 -22.98 20.38
C LYS A 725 -2.79 -23.54 19.09
N MET A 726 -2.21 -23.22 17.94
CA MET A 726 -2.67 -23.73 16.64
C MET A 726 -2.50 -25.25 16.55
N LEU A 727 -1.33 -25.77 16.94
CA LEU A 727 -1.04 -27.21 16.87
C LEU A 727 -1.97 -28.04 17.77
N ALA A 728 -2.24 -27.55 18.99
CA ALA A 728 -3.09 -28.21 19.98
C ALA A 728 -4.61 -28.15 19.69
N ALA A 729 -5.07 -27.27 18.81
CA ALA A 729 -6.50 -27.03 18.58
C ALA A 729 -7.09 -27.94 17.48
N GLY A 730 -8.07 -28.78 17.82
CA GLY A 730 -8.78 -29.64 16.86
C GLY A 730 -7.91 -30.73 16.21
N GLU A 731 -8.52 -31.54 15.36
CA GLU A 731 -7.81 -32.63 14.66
C GLU A 731 -6.71 -32.10 13.72
N PRO A 732 -5.62 -32.85 13.49
CA PRO A 732 -4.69 -32.55 12.40
C PRO A 732 -5.38 -32.72 11.04
N VAL A 733 -5.21 -31.75 10.14
CA VAL A 733 -5.37 -32.03 8.71
C VAL A 733 -4.17 -32.86 8.24
N THR A 734 -4.38 -33.78 7.29
CA THR A 734 -3.25 -34.31 6.51
C THR A 734 -2.54 -33.11 5.88
N PRO A 735 -1.21 -32.92 6.04
CA PRO A 735 -0.52 -31.77 5.47
C PRO A 735 -0.78 -31.68 3.97
N VAL A 736 -1.31 -30.54 3.53
CA VAL A 736 -1.60 -30.28 2.13
C VAL A 736 -0.60 -29.23 1.64
N THR A 737 0.35 -29.67 0.81
CA THR A 737 0.98 -28.79 -0.17
C THR A 737 -0.14 -28.36 -1.13
N PRO A 738 -0.52 -27.06 -1.20
CA PRO A 738 -1.64 -26.66 -2.02
C PRO A 738 -1.35 -26.96 -3.50
N GLY A 739 -2.38 -27.40 -4.23
CA GLY A 739 -2.20 -27.95 -5.57
C GLY A 739 -1.59 -26.91 -6.52
N SER A 740 -0.67 -27.34 -7.38
CA SER A 740 -0.03 -26.47 -8.36
C SER A 740 -1.04 -26.03 -9.44
N THR A 741 -1.80 -24.97 -9.17
CA THR A 741 -2.43 -24.16 -10.21
C THR A 741 -1.32 -23.52 -11.05
N VAL A 742 -1.38 -23.72 -12.36
CA VAL A 742 -0.50 -23.00 -13.29
C VAL A 742 -0.99 -21.56 -13.37
N GLN A 743 -0.08 -20.59 -13.24
CA GLN A 743 -0.39 -19.17 -13.37
C GLN A 743 -1.28 -18.92 -14.60
N GLY A 744 -2.37 -18.18 -14.40
CA GLY A 744 -3.59 -18.30 -15.19
C GLY A 744 -3.42 -18.19 -16.72
N THR A 745 -3.40 -19.33 -17.41
CA THR A 745 -3.72 -19.38 -18.85
C THR A 745 -5.24 -19.42 -19.01
N VAL A 746 -5.78 -18.50 -19.82
CA VAL A 746 -7.21 -18.26 -20.03
C VAL A 746 -8.00 -19.55 -20.33
N GLY A 747 -8.87 -19.99 -19.40
CA GLY A 747 -9.74 -21.15 -19.65
C GLY A 747 -10.64 -21.63 -18.51
N ASN A 748 -10.14 -21.72 -17.27
CA ASN A 748 -10.78 -22.56 -16.23
C ASN A 748 -11.96 -21.92 -15.45
N GLY A 749 -12.30 -20.65 -15.70
CA GLY A 749 -13.30 -19.90 -14.91
C GLY A 749 -14.72 -20.51 -14.86
N PHE A 750 -15.09 -21.35 -15.84
CA PHE A 750 -16.41 -21.98 -15.87
C PHE A 750 -16.64 -23.07 -14.80
N ALA A 751 -15.58 -23.66 -14.22
CA ALA A 751 -15.73 -24.67 -13.18
C ALA A 751 -16.21 -24.06 -11.84
N ALA A 752 -15.56 -22.97 -11.41
CA ALA A 752 -15.84 -22.32 -10.12
C ALA A 752 -17.27 -21.80 -10.00
N ILE A 753 -17.83 -21.25 -11.08
CA ILE A 753 -19.21 -20.72 -11.15
C ILE A 753 -20.24 -21.81 -10.76
N SER A 754 -19.99 -23.07 -11.11
CA SER A 754 -20.90 -24.19 -10.79
C SER A 754 -20.93 -24.55 -9.30
N GLY A 755 -19.85 -24.30 -8.57
CA GLY A 755 -19.79 -24.50 -7.11
C GLY A 755 -20.57 -23.42 -6.36
N ALA A 756 -20.30 -22.15 -6.69
CA ALA A 756 -20.91 -20.99 -6.04
C ALA A 756 -22.46 -21.01 -6.12
N TRP A 757 -23.01 -21.41 -7.26
CA TRP A 757 -24.47 -21.47 -7.48
C TRP A 757 -25.19 -22.48 -6.57
N ASN A 758 -24.55 -23.60 -6.22
CA ASN A 758 -25.18 -24.62 -5.38
C ASN A 758 -25.22 -24.20 -3.90
N ASN A 759 -24.25 -23.43 -3.42
CA ASN A 759 -24.25 -22.93 -2.04
C ASN A 759 -25.31 -21.83 -1.87
N ALA A 760 -25.35 -20.85 -2.78
CA ALA A 760 -26.30 -19.73 -2.74
C ALA A 760 -27.79 -20.17 -2.75
N PHE A 761 -28.11 -21.36 -3.27
CA PHE A 761 -29.47 -21.91 -3.26
C PHE A 761 -29.88 -22.58 -1.94
N ASN A 762 -28.92 -22.99 -1.09
CA ASN A 762 -29.22 -23.59 0.21
C ASN A 762 -29.53 -22.49 1.25
N ASP A 763 -28.71 -21.45 1.31
CA ASP A 763 -28.83 -20.38 2.32
C ASP A 763 -30.13 -19.57 2.18
N LEU A 764 -30.66 -19.44 0.95
CA LEU A 764 -31.93 -18.76 0.66
C LEU A 764 -33.17 -19.46 1.26
N THR A 765 -33.01 -20.62 1.90
CA THR A 765 -34.09 -21.32 2.62
C THR A 765 -34.16 -20.99 4.11
N ALA A 766 -33.22 -20.19 4.63
CA ALA A 766 -33.15 -19.78 6.02
C ALA A 766 -33.27 -18.25 6.20
N VAL A 767 -33.45 -17.83 7.46
CA VAL A 767 -33.52 -16.44 7.94
C VAL A 767 -34.73 -15.61 7.48
N THR A 768 -35.64 -15.35 8.43
CA THR A 768 -36.59 -14.22 8.38
C THR A 768 -36.23 -13.22 9.48
N SER A 769 -35.62 -12.09 9.13
CA SER A 769 -35.36 -10.98 10.06
C SER A 769 -35.33 -9.64 9.34
N THR A 770 -35.93 -8.61 9.93
CA THR A 770 -35.96 -7.24 9.40
C THR A 770 -34.66 -6.50 9.69
N SER A 771 -34.08 -5.87 8.67
CA SER A 771 -32.87 -5.05 8.75
C SER A 771 -33.09 -3.74 9.52
N ASN A 772 -32.19 -3.43 10.45
CA ASN A 772 -31.87 -2.06 10.84
C ASN A 772 -30.56 -1.67 10.15
N ASN A 773 -30.36 -0.38 9.85
CA ASN A 773 -29.12 0.11 9.26
C ASN A 773 -28.04 0.24 10.36
N GLU A 774 -26.91 -0.42 10.18
CA GLU A 774 -25.68 -0.14 10.96
C GLU A 774 -24.72 0.71 10.11
N ILE A 775 -23.87 1.48 10.79
CA ILE A 775 -22.97 2.48 10.21
C ILE A 775 -21.54 2.16 10.64
N ALA A 776 -20.64 2.04 9.66
CA ALA A 776 -19.20 1.77 9.77
C ALA A 776 -18.79 0.41 10.40
N PRO A 777 -17.99 -0.43 9.71
CA PRO A 777 -17.36 -1.59 10.32
C PRO A 777 -16.09 -1.19 11.09
N GLY A 778 -15.83 -1.88 12.21
CA GLY A 778 -14.51 -1.91 12.86
C GLY A 778 -14.23 -0.80 13.90
N LEU A 779 -14.78 -0.92 15.11
CA LEU A 779 -14.19 -0.42 16.36
C LEU A 779 -14.89 -1.05 17.57
N SER A 780 -14.15 -1.37 18.63
CA SER A 780 -14.69 -2.06 19.81
C SER A 780 -15.49 -1.12 20.72
N LEU A 781 -16.76 -1.44 20.99
CA LEU A 781 -17.59 -0.70 21.95
C LEU A 781 -17.11 -0.93 23.39
N GLY A 782 -16.44 0.08 23.96
CA GLY A 782 -15.88 0.03 25.30
C GLY A 782 -16.93 -0.22 26.40
N GLN A 783 -16.69 -1.20 27.26
CA GLN A 783 -17.52 -1.45 28.43
C GLN A 783 -17.41 -0.30 29.44
N SER A 784 -18.53 0.10 30.04
CA SER A 784 -18.51 0.86 31.30
C SER A 784 -19.64 0.45 32.24
N SER A 785 -19.34 0.58 33.53
CA SER A 785 -19.99 -0.05 34.68
C SER A 785 -21.48 0.23 34.90
N SER A 786 -22.15 -0.74 35.53
CA SER A 786 -23.54 -0.73 35.99
C SER A 786 -23.95 0.42 36.93
N SER A 787 -25.19 0.90 36.77
CA SER A 787 -26.06 1.26 37.90
C SER A 787 -27.53 1.01 37.53
N ALA A 788 -28.40 0.75 38.52
CA ALA A 788 -29.77 0.31 38.28
C ALA A 788 -30.82 1.29 38.82
N ALA A 789 -31.89 1.51 38.04
CA ALA A 789 -33.14 2.13 38.47
C ALA A 789 -34.30 1.57 37.63
N ALA A 790 -35.48 1.38 38.22
CA ALA A 790 -36.66 0.81 37.55
C ALA A 790 -37.71 1.88 37.23
N GLY A 791 -38.43 1.74 36.11
CA GLY A 791 -39.49 2.66 35.70
C GLY A 791 -40.47 2.11 34.66
N THR A 792 -41.72 1.90 35.07
CA THR A 792 -42.93 1.81 34.21
C THR A 792 -43.20 3.15 33.50
N SER A 793 -43.84 3.27 32.32
CA SER A 793 -44.40 2.32 31.33
C SER A 793 -44.53 3.07 29.96
N THR A 794 -45.35 2.81 28.92
CA THR A 794 -46.68 2.17 28.74
C THR A 794 -46.93 1.83 27.25
N THR A 795 -48.05 1.15 26.93
CA THR A 795 -48.43 0.63 25.61
C THR A 795 -49.21 1.59 24.70
N SER A 796 -49.10 1.41 23.37
CA SER A 796 -50.26 1.61 22.45
C SER A 796 -50.17 0.88 21.10
N ALA A 797 -51.14 -0.03 20.87
CA ALA A 797 -51.76 -0.45 19.61
C ALA A 797 -50.93 -0.80 18.35
N SER A 798 -51.00 -2.08 17.94
CA SER A 798 -50.76 -2.55 16.57
C SER A 798 -52.01 -2.46 15.69
N SER A 799 -51.87 -2.18 14.39
CA SER A 799 -52.93 -2.35 13.39
C SER A 799 -52.49 -3.28 12.25
N THR A 800 -53.21 -4.38 12.07
CA THR A 800 -52.94 -5.37 11.00
C THR A 800 -53.58 -4.94 9.68
N VAL A 801 -52.79 -4.91 8.60
CA VAL A 801 -53.28 -4.89 7.21
C VAL A 801 -53.06 -6.27 6.60
N ALA A 802 -54.04 -6.76 5.83
CA ALA A 802 -54.04 -8.14 5.32
C ALA A 802 -52.99 -8.35 4.20
N GLY A 803 -52.21 -9.42 4.32
CA GLY A 803 -51.18 -9.79 3.34
C GLY A 803 -51.76 -10.42 2.07
N ILE A 804 -51.21 -10.03 0.91
CA ILE A 804 -51.39 -10.73 -0.36
C ILE A 804 -50.55 -12.01 -0.33
N PRO A 805 -51.07 -13.19 -0.74
CA PRO A 805 -50.28 -14.42 -0.74
C PRO A 805 -49.07 -14.31 -1.70
N VAL A 806 -47.87 -14.54 -1.15
CA VAL A 806 -46.57 -14.30 -1.82
C VAL A 806 -46.45 -14.96 -3.19
N GLY A 807 -47.07 -16.14 -3.40
CA GLY A 807 -47.09 -16.83 -4.69
C GLY A 807 -47.71 -16.02 -5.84
N ALA A 808 -48.65 -15.10 -5.56
CA ALA A 808 -49.21 -14.21 -6.58
C ALA A 808 -48.20 -13.13 -7.04
N ILE A 809 -47.39 -12.62 -6.10
CA ILE A 809 -46.35 -11.62 -6.36
C ILE A 809 -45.19 -12.27 -7.14
N LEU A 810 -44.74 -13.45 -6.69
CA LEU A 810 -43.69 -14.22 -7.38
C LEU A 810 -44.12 -14.67 -8.78
N GLY A 811 -45.37 -15.10 -8.96
CA GLY A 811 -45.93 -15.43 -10.28
C GLY A 811 -45.98 -14.22 -11.23
N GLY A 812 -46.32 -13.04 -10.71
CA GLY A 812 -46.24 -11.79 -11.46
C GLY A 812 -44.81 -11.44 -11.90
N LEU A 813 -43.85 -11.51 -10.98
CA LEU A 813 -42.42 -11.27 -11.27
C LEU A 813 -41.86 -12.25 -12.31
N PHE A 814 -42.21 -13.54 -12.23
CA PHE A 814 -41.79 -14.53 -13.21
C PHE A 814 -42.34 -14.25 -14.62
N LEU A 815 -43.60 -13.83 -14.73
CA LEU A 815 -44.21 -13.46 -16.01
C LEU A 815 -43.60 -12.17 -16.59
N ILE A 816 -43.24 -11.21 -15.74
CA ILE A 816 -42.52 -9.99 -16.14
C ILE A 816 -41.11 -10.34 -16.65
N LEU A 817 -40.35 -11.15 -15.92
CA LEU A 817 -39.01 -11.61 -16.33
C LEU A 817 -39.05 -12.42 -17.64
N ALA A 818 -40.00 -13.35 -17.78
CA ALA A 818 -40.21 -14.09 -19.03
C ALA A 818 -40.56 -13.16 -20.21
N GLY A 819 -41.40 -12.15 -19.97
CA GLY A 819 -41.74 -11.12 -20.95
C GLY A 819 -40.54 -10.27 -21.38
N ILE A 820 -39.69 -9.88 -20.43
CA ILE A 820 -38.45 -9.13 -20.69
C ILE A 820 -37.47 -9.99 -21.51
N LEU A 821 -37.26 -11.26 -21.13
CA LEU A 821 -36.38 -12.18 -21.86
C LEU A 821 -36.86 -12.44 -23.30
N LEU A 822 -38.18 -12.59 -23.51
CA LEU A 822 -38.78 -12.68 -24.85
C LEU A 822 -38.63 -11.37 -25.65
N TYR A 823 -38.80 -10.22 -25.00
CA TYR A 823 -38.66 -8.91 -25.63
C TYR A 823 -37.22 -8.61 -26.07
N LEU A 824 -36.23 -8.97 -25.26
CA LEU A 824 -34.80 -8.84 -25.56
C LEU A 824 -34.34 -9.87 -26.60
N GLY A 825 -34.76 -11.13 -26.48
CA GLY A 825 -34.40 -12.22 -27.40
C GLY A 825 -35.00 -12.11 -28.80
N ARG A 826 -35.96 -11.19 -29.05
CA ARG A 826 -36.72 -11.10 -30.31
C ARG A 826 -35.82 -10.93 -31.55
N ASN A 827 -34.73 -10.17 -31.43
CA ASN A 827 -33.83 -9.91 -32.56
C ASN A 827 -33.07 -11.18 -32.97
N THR A 828 -32.63 -11.97 -31.98
CA THR A 828 -31.94 -13.25 -32.18
C THR A 828 -32.87 -14.30 -32.80
N ILE A 829 -34.12 -14.39 -32.31
CA ILE A 829 -35.11 -15.35 -32.82
C ILE A 829 -35.48 -15.04 -34.29
N VAL A 830 -35.65 -13.76 -34.65
CA VAL A 830 -35.94 -13.36 -36.05
C VAL A 830 -34.76 -13.64 -36.98
N ALA A 831 -33.52 -13.55 -36.50
CA ALA A 831 -32.33 -13.91 -37.28
C ALA A 831 -32.24 -15.42 -37.54
N VAL A 832 -32.57 -16.26 -36.56
CA VAL A 832 -32.52 -17.74 -36.69
C VAL A 832 -33.63 -18.28 -37.60
N ILE A 833 -34.81 -17.66 -37.61
CA ILE A 833 -35.96 -18.12 -38.43
C ILE A 833 -35.78 -17.77 -39.93
N LYS A 834 -34.96 -16.77 -40.29
CA LYS A 834 -34.69 -16.39 -41.69
C LYS A 834 -33.41 -17.03 -42.25
N GLY A 835 -33.41 -18.35 -42.33
CA GLY A 835 -32.28 -19.12 -42.87
C GLY A 835 -32.02 -18.94 -44.37
N TYR A 836 -30.73 -18.98 -44.74
CA TYR A 836 -30.15 -19.32 -46.05
C TYR A 836 -30.53 -18.51 -47.32
N GLY A 837 -29.54 -17.77 -47.85
CA GLY A 837 -29.58 -17.15 -49.18
C GLY A 837 -28.22 -16.65 -49.68
N ARG A 838 -27.39 -17.55 -50.23
CA ARG A 838 -26.18 -17.21 -51.04
C ARG A 838 -26.59 -16.82 -52.48
N PRO A 839 -25.70 -16.23 -53.32
CA PRO A 839 -24.56 -15.34 -53.03
C PRO A 839 -24.48 -14.11 -53.98
N GLY A 840 -23.57 -13.17 -53.69
CA GLY A 840 -22.79 -12.48 -54.74
C GLY A 840 -23.15 -11.03 -55.09
N LYS A 841 -22.38 -10.10 -54.50
CA LYS A 841 -21.61 -9.08 -55.23
C LYS A 841 -20.44 -8.60 -54.35
#